data_AF-A0A098LIU6-F1
#
_entry.id   AF-A0A098LIU6-F1
#
_cell.length_a   1.000
_cell.length_b   1.000
_cell.length_c   1.000
_cell.angle_alpha   90.00
_cell.angle_beta   90.00
_cell.angle_gamma   90.00
#
_symmetry.space_group_name_H-M   'P 1'
#
loop_
_entity.id
_entity.type
_entity.pdbx_description
1 polymer ?
#
loop_
_entity_poly.entity_id
_entity_poly.type
_entity_poly.pdbx_seq_one_letter_code
_entity_poly.pdbx_strand_id
1 'polypeptide(L)'
;MKNSYSFKVIFFASSLLFILSSGLMAQRRMENLDRGLVAVQTGNGVFLSWRVFGTDPKSVAFNVYRNGTKVNSSPITGATNMVDNGGSSSSTYTVRPVVGGAEQSVGGSATVWGSQVRTITLSNRPSSSHTPNDINVGDLDGDGKYDLVVKWYPNNAQDNSNSGVTANTYLAAYKMDGTFMWIVDLGRNIRSGAHYTQHLVGDYNSDGKAEVACKTAPGTRDGTGTYLSNGLAANDNDATNYVNGTGYVLTGPEYLTIFNGQTGKEMATINYPVPRGTVSSWGDSYGNRVDRFNATNAYLDGVKPSMIFQRGYYTRLTLAAIDWDGQRLSTRWIFDSNNSGSTGARGQGNHSLMAADIDGDGFDEIIPGASAIDHDGKFMWSTGFGHGDANHVGDFDPASPGLEIWLVNEQTGSQPDHYLVRARDGRVLWRGGGGNDDGRGMIGDIDSRYPGQEAWSSTVSGTFGATGTRISTAKPASVNFRVYWDGDLQDELLNNNTIDKWNGNGTSRVLSLTGNSCNGTKATPNLSADILGDWREEVILHDGANRLYIHTTTIPTQHKLYTLMHDPVYRNAISWQQSSYNQPPHLGFFLGAGVDQAPTPNIVLVGQYTSNRLPTVSLTAPANNASYLAPASINITANASDADGTISSVAFFNGTTLIGTDATAPYSFNWTNVAAGTYSITAVATDNAGGTAISAAAVVTVSSTPVAPFKLQGESACSVDGIANENTNTGFNGTGYVNVNNAVGSKASWAVSAGAAGNVGVTIRFANGTTANRTMSVAVNGVTQIASVSFTGTGAWTTWNTAVVQLSLSQGNNLLTLSSLTENGGPNIDELTFASDPITQGQCNATQNTPPIVSLTSPPSNTEFTAPATITLSASASDLDGSVTKVEFFNGSTLIATDITAPYSFFWTNLSAGVYNITAKATDNQGASTTSSAITINVKSVGGSQESITGPACSVPNSTISFELNPSLRNGATAYSWWTSGYSKSFTAESGAAHKANLETGEHYTGGDVCVGISYNVSPYYASYCLKVDVCAAARSLRSAPLVQVGPNPSVGAFNVTAHADIETLAISNTNGIEVFRYGKVVQGDLLEFGSSLNTGLYTLTIVYTSGKVEVIRLQKL
;
A
#
# COMPACT_ATOMS: atom_id res chain seq x y z
N MET A 1 8.17 58.49 22.87
CA MET A 1 6.75 58.03 22.87
C MET A 1 6.60 57.12 21.66
N LYS A 2 6.97 55.84 21.80
CA LYS A 2 6.12 54.67 22.11
C LYS A 2 5.17 54.29 20.95
N ASN A 3 5.38 53.05 20.50
CA ASN A 3 4.52 52.17 19.69
C ASN A 3 4.57 52.30 18.16
N SER A 4 5.40 51.47 17.53
CA SER A 4 5.15 50.86 16.20
C SER A 4 6.12 49.70 15.93
N TYR A 5 6.06 48.63 16.74
CA TYR A 5 6.73 47.35 16.48
C TYR A 5 5.84 46.20 16.92
N SER A 6 4.77 45.90 16.17
CA SER A 6 3.97 44.66 16.33
C SER A 6 3.02 44.42 15.15
N PHE A 7 3.50 44.49 13.91
CA PHE A 7 2.69 44.13 12.72
C PHE A 7 3.48 43.42 11.61
N LYS A 8 4.57 42.71 11.96
CA LYS A 8 5.37 41.90 11.00
C LYS A 8 5.62 40.44 11.41
N VAL A 9 4.96 39.93 12.45
CA VAL A 9 5.19 38.55 12.94
C VAL A 9 4.02 37.59 12.65
N ILE A 10 2.88 38.07 12.13
CA ILE A 10 1.69 37.24 11.87
C ILE A 10 1.59 36.75 10.41
N PHE A 11 2.36 37.29 9.46
CA PHE A 11 2.30 36.89 8.05
C PHE A 11 3.34 35.84 7.60
N PHE A 12 4.22 35.40 8.50
CA PHE A 12 5.24 34.37 8.20
C PHE A 12 4.88 32.97 8.75
N ALA A 13 3.87 32.87 9.62
CA ALA A 13 3.44 31.61 10.22
C ALA A 13 2.34 30.88 9.42
N SER A 14 1.63 31.59 8.53
CA SER A 14 0.56 31.01 7.70
C SER A 14 1.07 30.36 6.42
N SER A 15 2.29 30.70 5.98
CA SER A 15 2.92 30.16 4.76
C SER A 15 3.79 28.92 5.02
N LEU A 16 4.07 28.59 6.29
CA LEU A 16 4.84 27.41 6.69
C LEU A 16 3.97 26.19 7.04
N LEU A 17 2.65 26.39 7.22
CA LEU A 17 1.70 25.30 7.52
C LEU A 17 1.08 24.65 6.27
N PHE A 18 1.34 25.17 5.06
CA PHE A 18 0.87 24.59 3.79
C PHE A 18 1.95 23.81 3.02
N ILE A 19 3.15 23.64 3.58
CA ILE A 19 4.27 22.92 2.94
C ILE A 19 4.54 21.55 3.61
N LEU A 20 3.74 21.16 4.61
CA LEU A 20 3.97 19.94 5.41
C LEU A 20 2.98 18.78 5.14
N SER A 21 2.35 18.75 3.97
CA SER A 21 1.51 17.61 3.55
C SER A 21 1.80 17.09 2.14
N SER A 22 2.98 17.36 1.57
CA SER A 22 3.47 16.51 0.49
C SER A 22 3.90 15.19 1.13
N GLY A 23 2.94 14.26 1.27
CA GLY A 23 3.30 12.86 1.43
C GLY A 23 4.34 12.52 0.36
N LEU A 24 5.33 11.72 0.72
CA LEU A 24 6.19 11.07 -0.27
C LEU A 24 5.28 10.20 -1.14
N MET A 25 4.75 10.77 -2.21
CA MET A 25 3.95 10.03 -3.19
C MET A 25 4.87 9.08 -3.92
N ALA A 26 4.50 7.81 -3.97
CA ALA A 26 5.27 6.81 -4.68
C ALA A 26 5.32 7.15 -6.18
N GLN A 27 6.43 6.84 -6.85
CA GLN A 27 6.62 7.17 -8.26
C GLN A 27 5.91 6.15 -9.14
N ARG A 28 5.12 6.61 -10.11
CA ARG A 28 4.46 5.74 -11.09
C ARG A 28 5.48 5.06 -11.98
N ARG A 29 5.30 3.77 -12.24
CA ARG A 29 6.14 3.00 -13.15
C ARG A 29 5.65 3.19 -14.58
N MET A 30 6.49 3.76 -15.43
CA MET A 30 6.18 4.05 -16.83
C MET A 30 7.14 3.33 -17.77
N GLU A 31 6.75 3.16 -19.02
CA GLU A 31 7.49 2.42 -20.05
C GLU A 31 8.89 3.02 -20.30
N ASN A 32 9.92 2.17 -20.40
CA ASN A 32 11.28 2.59 -20.76
C ASN A 32 11.44 2.65 -22.27
N LEU A 33 10.99 3.76 -22.85
CA LEU A 33 11.01 3.97 -24.29
C LEU A 33 12.39 4.36 -24.82
N ASP A 34 12.64 4.06 -26.10
CA ASP A 34 13.72 4.65 -26.86
C ASP A 34 13.38 6.11 -27.23
N ARG A 35 14.34 6.83 -27.80
CA ARG A 35 14.16 8.25 -28.14
C ARG A 35 13.11 8.51 -29.23
N GLY A 36 12.48 7.48 -29.79
CA GLY A 36 11.43 7.60 -30.78
C GLY A 36 11.86 8.35 -32.04
N LEU A 37 13.18 8.45 -32.31
CA LEU A 37 13.69 9.32 -33.37
C LEU A 37 13.00 8.98 -34.69
N VAL A 38 12.38 9.98 -35.31
CA VAL A 38 11.80 9.87 -36.64
C VAL A 38 12.47 10.85 -37.58
N ALA A 39 12.66 10.44 -38.83
CA ALA A 39 13.31 11.22 -39.87
C ALA A 39 12.45 11.16 -41.13
N VAL A 40 12.02 12.31 -41.64
CA VAL A 40 11.08 12.40 -42.76
C VAL A 40 11.62 13.32 -43.84
N GLN A 41 11.68 12.83 -45.07
CA GLN A 41 12.05 13.64 -46.22
C GLN A 41 10.98 14.72 -46.48
N THR A 42 11.41 15.97 -46.56
CA THR A 42 10.60 17.13 -46.92
C THR A 42 11.19 17.83 -48.15
N GLY A 43 10.52 18.86 -48.66
CA GLY A 43 11.05 19.70 -49.74
C GLY A 43 12.28 20.52 -49.35
N ASN A 44 12.53 20.72 -48.05
CA ASN A 44 13.60 21.58 -47.52
C ASN A 44 14.74 20.80 -46.86
N GLY A 45 14.78 19.47 -47.01
CA GLY A 45 15.72 18.59 -46.32
C GLY A 45 15.01 17.47 -45.56
N VAL A 46 15.64 16.95 -44.51
CA VAL A 46 15.04 15.93 -43.65
C VAL A 46 14.56 16.55 -42.35
N PHE A 47 13.26 16.48 -42.08
CA PHE A 47 12.68 16.81 -40.78
C PHE A 47 12.97 15.69 -39.79
N LEU A 48 13.36 16.04 -38.57
CA LEU A 48 13.69 15.13 -37.49
C LEU A 48 12.91 15.55 -36.26
N SER A 49 12.37 14.59 -35.50
CA SER A 49 11.86 14.82 -34.15
C SER A 49 12.14 13.62 -33.24
N TRP A 50 12.23 13.84 -31.93
CA TRP A 50 12.55 12.82 -30.93
C TRP A 50 12.03 13.19 -29.53
N ARG A 51 11.97 12.18 -28.66
CA ARG A 51 11.40 12.30 -27.32
C ARG A 51 12.35 12.97 -26.34
N VAL A 52 11.77 13.81 -25.49
CA VAL A 52 12.29 14.11 -24.16
C VAL A 52 11.63 13.15 -23.18
N PHE A 53 12.42 12.41 -22.41
CA PHE A 53 11.86 11.48 -21.42
C PHE A 53 11.46 12.24 -20.17
N GLY A 54 10.37 11.81 -19.52
CA GLY A 54 9.97 12.34 -18.20
C GLY A 54 11.07 12.27 -17.13
N THR A 55 12.06 11.38 -17.29
CA THR A 55 13.24 11.26 -16.41
C THR A 55 14.43 12.13 -16.85
N ASP A 56 14.39 12.75 -18.03
CA ASP A 56 15.41 13.73 -18.40
C ASP A 56 15.26 15.00 -17.54
N PRO A 57 16.38 15.61 -17.12
CA PRO A 57 16.31 16.93 -16.50
C PRO A 57 15.78 17.96 -17.52
N LYS A 58 15.01 18.96 -17.07
CA LYS A 58 14.51 20.05 -17.94
C LYS A 58 15.63 20.73 -18.78
N SER A 59 16.86 20.73 -18.27
CA SER A 59 18.05 21.27 -18.92
C SER A 59 18.66 20.36 -19.99
N VAL A 60 18.13 19.16 -20.24
CA VAL A 60 18.65 18.25 -21.26
C VAL A 60 18.71 18.95 -22.62
N ALA A 61 19.81 18.73 -23.32
CA ALA A 61 20.03 19.18 -24.68
C ALA A 61 20.37 17.97 -25.58
N PHE A 62 20.46 18.17 -26.89
CA PHE A 62 20.67 17.06 -27.82
C PHE A 62 21.68 17.38 -28.92
N ASN A 63 22.44 16.36 -29.31
CA ASN A 63 23.24 16.39 -30.53
C ASN A 63 22.65 15.43 -31.55
N VAL A 64 22.66 15.84 -32.81
CA VAL A 64 22.14 15.07 -33.94
C VAL A 64 23.29 14.73 -34.87
N TYR A 65 23.32 13.49 -35.33
CA TYR A 65 24.34 12.97 -36.22
C TYR A 65 23.69 12.41 -37.46
N ARG A 66 24.17 12.83 -38.64
CA ARG A 66 23.84 12.27 -39.95
C ARG A 66 24.99 11.39 -40.41
N ASN A 67 24.72 10.10 -40.71
CA ASN A 67 25.73 9.13 -41.14
C ASN A 67 26.97 9.11 -40.22
N GLY A 68 26.74 9.23 -38.90
CA GLY A 68 27.82 9.29 -37.89
C GLY A 68 28.54 10.64 -37.75
N THR A 69 28.18 11.66 -38.54
CA THR A 69 28.76 13.01 -38.44
C THR A 69 27.78 13.97 -37.78
N LYS A 70 28.22 14.68 -36.73
CA LYS A 70 27.40 15.68 -36.03
C LYS A 70 26.98 16.82 -36.96
N VAL A 71 25.71 17.19 -36.97
CA VAL A 71 25.16 18.23 -37.88
C VAL A 71 24.85 19.56 -37.20
N ASN A 72 24.59 19.57 -35.88
CA ASN A 72 24.37 20.79 -35.12
C ASN A 72 25.69 21.36 -34.55
N SER A 73 25.90 22.69 -34.66
CA SER A 73 27.12 23.35 -34.18
C SER A 73 27.20 23.46 -32.66
N SER A 74 26.06 23.54 -31.98
CA SER A 74 25.90 23.54 -30.52
C SER A 74 24.76 22.61 -30.10
N PRO A 75 24.80 22.00 -28.90
CA PRO A 75 23.68 21.18 -28.41
C PRO A 75 22.33 21.91 -28.51
N ILE A 76 21.32 21.21 -29.00
CA ILE A 76 19.95 21.72 -29.19
C ILE A 76 19.27 21.72 -27.82
N THR A 77 19.00 22.89 -27.27
CA THR A 77 18.37 23.08 -25.94
C THR A 77 16.88 23.35 -26.00
N GLY A 78 16.38 23.81 -27.16
CA GLY A 78 14.97 24.13 -27.43
C GLY A 78 14.18 22.89 -27.86
N ALA A 79 13.21 23.07 -28.76
CA ALA A 79 12.38 21.97 -29.29
C ALA A 79 13.19 20.75 -29.72
N THR A 80 12.64 19.56 -29.51
CA THR A 80 13.25 18.28 -29.91
C THR A 80 12.87 17.89 -31.33
N ASN A 81 12.99 18.87 -32.22
CA ASN A 81 12.90 18.69 -33.65
C ASN A 81 13.97 19.55 -34.36
N MET A 82 14.24 19.22 -35.63
CA MET A 82 15.04 20.08 -36.51
C MET A 82 14.82 19.72 -37.98
N VAL A 83 15.20 20.63 -38.88
CA VAL A 83 15.31 20.33 -40.31
C VAL A 83 16.80 20.31 -40.68
N ASP A 84 17.27 19.17 -41.20
CA ASP A 84 18.60 19.04 -41.77
C ASP A 84 18.55 19.23 -43.30
N ASN A 85 18.90 20.43 -43.75
CA ASN A 85 18.92 20.80 -45.17
C ASN A 85 19.95 20.01 -46.00
N GLY A 86 20.97 19.40 -45.37
CA GLY A 86 21.94 18.56 -46.06
C GLY A 86 21.55 17.09 -46.12
N GLY A 87 20.42 16.73 -45.49
CA GLY A 87 19.90 15.37 -45.43
C GLY A 87 19.29 14.89 -46.75
N SER A 88 19.31 13.57 -46.95
CA SER A 88 18.69 12.88 -48.08
C SER A 88 17.94 11.63 -47.62
N SER A 89 17.15 11.04 -48.51
CA SER A 89 16.45 9.76 -48.27
C SER A 89 17.39 8.58 -47.99
N SER A 90 18.67 8.68 -48.34
CA SER A 90 19.70 7.67 -48.04
C SER A 90 20.43 7.92 -46.72
N SER A 91 20.12 9.02 -46.02
CA SER A 91 20.75 9.36 -44.75
C SER A 91 20.25 8.46 -43.62
N THR A 92 21.11 8.22 -42.64
CA THR A 92 20.74 7.67 -41.34
C THR A 92 21.01 8.70 -40.25
N TYR A 93 20.15 8.74 -39.24
CA TYR A 93 20.27 9.69 -38.14
C TYR A 93 20.42 9.00 -36.81
N THR A 94 21.18 9.62 -35.92
CA THR A 94 21.15 9.31 -34.49
C THR A 94 21.04 10.59 -33.67
N VAL A 95 20.37 10.51 -32.52
CA VAL A 95 20.26 11.59 -31.55
C VAL A 95 20.88 11.15 -30.22
N ARG A 96 21.68 12.02 -29.60
CA ARG A 96 22.34 11.77 -28.32
C ARG A 96 22.00 12.88 -27.32
N PRO A 97 21.51 12.55 -26.12
CA PRO A 97 21.26 13.54 -25.09
C PRO A 97 22.58 14.10 -24.55
N VAL A 98 22.54 15.33 -24.07
CA VAL A 98 23.62 16.05 -23.41
C VAL A 98 23.08 16.47 -22.05
N VAL A 99 23.59 15.85 -20.99
CA VAL A 99 23.15 16.03 -19.60
C VAL A 99 24.34 16.54 -18.79
N GLY A 100 24.16 17.64 -18.05
CA GLY A 100 25.25 18.26 -17.29
C GLY A 100 26.45 18.68 -18.15
N GLY A 101 26.24 18.92 -19.45
CA GLY A 101 27.30 19.22 -20.41
C GLY A 101 28.02 17.99 -21.00
N ALA A 102 27.70 16.78 -20.53
CA ALA A 102 28.26 15.53 -21.05
C ALA A 102 27.29 14.87 -22.05
N GLU A 103 27.79 14.58 -23.26
CA GLU A 103 27.05 13.77 -24.24
C GLU A 103 26.96 12.31 -23.75
N GLN A 104 25.76 11.76 -23.83
CA GLN A 104 25.46 10.39 -23.43
C GLN A 104 25.62 9.43 -24.63
N SER A 105 25.98 8.18 -24.34
CA SER A 105 26.19 7.14 -25.36
C SER A 105 24.89 6.53 -25.88
N VAL A 106 23.86 6.45 -25.03
CA VAL A 106 22.54 5.91 -25.36
C VAL A 106 21.70 6.96 -26.08
N GLY A 107 21.15 6.61 -27.24
CA GLY A 107 20.46 7.52 -28.14
C GLY A 107 19.47 6.83 -29.06
N GLY A 108 18.69 7.60 -29.82
CA GLY A 108 17.78 7.08 -30.84
C GLY A 108 18.44 6.98 -32.21
N SER A 109 17.92 6.12 -33.07
CA SER A 109 18.36 6.00 -34.47
C SER A 109 17.19 5.90 -35.43
N ALA A 110 17.31 6.49 -36.61
CA ALA A 110 16.26 6.47 -37.63
C ALA A 110 16.82 6.39 -39.05
N THR A 111 16.07 5.72 -39.92
CA THR A 111 16.18 5.85 -41.38
C THR A 111 15.12 6.82 -41.89
N VAL A 112 15.38 7.45 -43.03
CA VAL A 112 14.51 8.50 -43.57
C VAL A 112 13.27 7.90 -44.24
N TRP A 113 12.09 8.33 -43.82
CA TRP A 113 10.83 8.06 -44.48
C TRP A 113 10.71 8.94 -45.72
N GLY A 114 10.25 8.37 -46.82
CA GLY A 114 10.09 9.13 -48.07
C GLY A 114 8.98 10.20 -48.04
N SER A 115 8.10 10.15 -47.05
CA SER A 115 7.01 11.11 -46.84
C SER A 115 6.56 11.09 -45.37
N GLN A 116 5.67 12.02 -44.98
CA GLN A 116 5.03 12.06 -43.66
C GLN A 116 4.18 10.82 -43.31
N VAL A 117 4.01 9.89 -44.25
CA VAL A 117 3.27 8.65 -44.08
C VAL A 117 4.21 7.46 -44.23
N ARG A 118 4.26 6.62 -43.19
CA ARG A 118 4.83 5.27 -43.28
C ARG A 118 3.71 4.27 -43.50
N THR A 119 3.78 3.55 -44.62
CA THR A 119 2.87 2.44 -44.89
C THR A 119 3.49 1.15 -44.39
N ILE A 120 2.76 0.41 -43.56
CA ILE A 120 3.12 -0.95 -43.16
C ILE A 120 2.09 -1.94 -43.66
N THR A 121 2.52 -3.16 -43.98
CA THR A 121 1.63 -4.24 -44.43
C THR A 121 1.49 -5.25 -43.32
N LEU A 122 0.25 -5.51 -42.92
CA LEU A 122 -0.13 -6.52 -41.94
C LEU A 122 -0.27 -7.87 -42.65
N SER A 123 0.60 -8.81 -42.33
CA SER A 123 0.44 -10.21 -42.71
C SER A 123 -0.61 -10.90 -41.82
N ASN A 124 -1.05 -12.10 -42.20
CA ASN A 124 -2.03 -12.89 -41.44
C ASN A 124 -3.41 -12.23 -41.25
N ARG A 125 -3.88 -11.47 -42.24
CA ARG A 125 -5.28 -11.00 -42.29
C ARG A 125 -6.23 -12.21 -42.17
N PRO A 126 -7.15 -12.26 -41.19
CA PRO A 126 -8.00 -13.43 -40.96
C PRO A 126 -8.89 -13.81 -42.16
N SER A 127 -9.51 -12.82 -42.80
CA SER A 127 -10.24 -13.01 -44.06
C SER A 127 -10.44 -11.67 -44.79
N SER A 128 -10.88 -11.73 -46.05
CA SER A 128 -11.24 -10.54 -46.83
C SER A 128 -12.40 -9.72 -46.23
N SER A 129 -13.16 -10.27 -45.29
CA SER A 129 -14.24 -9.59 -44.58
C SER A 129 -13.80 -8.96 -43.26
N HIS A 130 -12.51 -9.00 -42.90
CA HIS A 130 -11.96 -8.34 -41.71
C HIS A 130 -11.16 -7.12 -42.11
N THR A 131 -11.27 -6.05 -41.33
CA THR A 131 -10.50 -4.82 -41.51
C THR A 131 -9.74 -4.49 -40.22
N PRO A 132 -8.55 -3.86 -40.29
CA PRO A 132 -7.91 -3.33 -39.09
C PRO A 132 -8.78 -2.23 -38.47
N ASN A 133 -9.05 -2.32 -37.17
CA ASN A 133 -9.89 -1.36 -36.43
C ASN A 133 -9.08 -0.77 -35.26
N ASP A 134 -9.69 -0.57 -34.10
CA ASP A 134 -9.02 -0.01 -32.91
C ASP A 134 -7.69 -0.70 -32.59
N ILE A 135 -6.69 0.11 -32.27
CA ILE A 135 -5.34 -0.30 -31.90
C ILE A 135 -5.06 0.16 -30.47
N ASN A 136 -4.36 -0.70 -29.73
CA ASN A 136 -3.70 -0.33 -28.48
C ASN A 136 -2.18 -0.57 -28.63
N VAL A 137 -1.37 0.06 -27.78
CA VAL A 137 0.10 0.01 -27.89
C VAL A 137 0.77 -0.33 -26.56
N GLY A 138 1.90 -0.99 -26.66
CA GLY A 138 2.81 -1.29 -25.56
C GLY A 138 4.13 -1.82 -26.11
N ASP A 139 5.21 -1.72 -25.35
CA ASP A 139 6.47 -2.38 -25.68
C ASP A 139 6.37 -3.87 -25.32
N LEU A 140 6.06 -4.72 -26.29
CA LEU A 140 5.68 -6.10 -26.01
C LEU A 140 6.90 -7.02 -25.82
N ASP A 141 8.10 -6.61 -26.22
CA ASP A 141 9.33 -7.41 -26.09
C ASP A 141 10.47 -6.74 -25.32
N GLY A 142 10.30 -5.50 -24.88
CA GLY A 142 11.21 -4.75 -24.01
C GLY A 142 12.35 -4.08 -24.77
N ASP A 143 12.16 -3.76 -26.06
CA ASP A 143 13.19 -3.12 -26.89
C ASP A 143 13.15 -1.58 -26.87
N GLY A 144 12.21 -1.01 -26.10
CA GLY A 144 11.96 0.41 -25.95
C GLY A 144 11.05 1.00 -27.04
N LYS A 145 10.48 0.19 -27.94
CA LYS A 145 9.59 0.69 -29.00
C LYS A 145 8.19 0.15 -28.82
N TYR A 146 7.22 0.99 -29.13
CA TYR A 146 5.84 0.54 -29.16
C TYR A 146 5.61 -0.49 -30.27
N ASP A 147 4.84 -1.50 -29.91
CA ASP A 147 4.22 -2.46 -30.81
C ASP A 147 2.72 -2.22 -30.88
N LEU A 148 2.12 -2.65 -31.97
CA LEU A 148 0.71 -2.46 -32.27
C LEU A 148 -0.07 -3.72 -31.96
N VAL A 149 -1.03 -3.65 -31.05
CA VAL A 149 -2.05 -4.69 -30.88
C VAL A 149 -3.29 -4.25 -31.66
N VAL A 150 -3.52 -4.90 -32.79
CA VAL A 150 -4.56 -4.56 -33.77
C VAL A 150 -5.79 -5.44 -33.57
N LYS A 151 -6.96 -4.83 -33.36
CA LYS A 151 -8.24 -5.53 -33.43
C LYS A 151 -8.67 -5.71 -34.89
N TRP A 152 -8.70 -6.95 -35.36
CA TRP A 152 -9.28 -7.29 -36.66
C TRP A 152 -10.80 -7.42 -36.52
N TYR A 153 -11.50 -6.51 -37.19
CA TYR A 153 -12.92 -6.31 -37.00
C TYR A 153 -13.70 -6.80 -38.24
N PRO A 154 -14.67 -7.71 -38.07
CA PRO A 154 -15.43 -8.24 -39.19
C PRO A 154 -16.49 -7.25 -39.68
N ASN A 155 -16.71 -7.20 -40.99
CA ASN A 155 -17.69 -6.32 -41.62
C ASN A 155 -19.15 -6.58 -41.18
N ASN A 156 -19.44 -7.73 -40.56
CA ASN A 156 -20.76 -8.07 -40.03
C ASN A 156 -20.88 -7.93 -38.50
N ALA A 157 -19.91 -7.26 -37.84
CA ALA A 157 -20.00 -6.90 -36.43
C ALA A 157 -21.29 -6.13 -36.12
N GLN A 158 -21.80 -6.28 -34.90
CA GLN A 158 -23.13 -5.79 -34.51
C GLN A 158 -23.03 -4.84 -33.32
N ASP A 159 -23.88 -3.81 -33.31
CA ASP A 159 -24.25 -3.16 -32.06
C ASP A 159 -25.07 -4.13 -31.20
N ASN A 160 -25.06 -3.93 -29.88
CA ASN A 160 -25.83 -4.69 -28.91
C ASN A 160 -27.35 -4.63 -29.15
N SER A 161 -27.87 -3.59 -29.81
CA SER A 161 -29.29 -3.51 -30.18
C SER A 161 -29.68 -4.44 -31.33
N ASN A 162 -28.71 -4.91 -32.12
CA ASN A 162 -28.96 -5.60 -33.38
C ASN A 162 -28.71 -7.10 -33.25
N SER A 163 -29.66 -7.92 -33.72
CA SER A 163 -29.45 -9.37 -33.88
C SER A 163 -28.58 -9.68 -35.10
N GLY A 164 -27.83 -10.76 -35.05
CA GLY A 164 -27.00 -11.25 -36.15
C GLY A 164 -25.80 -12.03 -35.64
N VAL A 165 -25.49 -13.14 -36.29
CA VAL A 165 -24.25 -13.90 -36.03
C VAL A 165 -23.07 -13.11 -36.60
N THR A 166 -22.02 -12.94 -35.80
CA THR A 166 -20.81 -12.25 -36.20
C THR A 166 -19.70 -13.25 -36.53
N ALA A 167 -18.81 -12.92 -37.46
CA ALA A 167 -17.53 -13.62 -37.52
C ALA A 167 -16.69 -13.32 -36.27
N ASN A 168 -15.65 -14.10 -36.01
CA ASN A 168 -14.80 -13.96 -34.83
C ASN A 168 -14.07 -12.61 -34.84
N THR A 169 -13.79 -12.07 -33.65
CA THR A 169 -12.82 -10.98 -33.47
C THR A 169 -11.44 -11.58 -33.26
N TYR A 170 -10.41 -10.97 -33.84
CA TYR A 170 -9.01 -11.35 -33.60
C TYR A 170 -8.22 -10.17 -33.03
N LEU A 171 -7.27 -10.46 -32.14
CA LEU A 171 -6.25 -9.51 -31.70
C LEU A 171 -4.91 -9.98 -32.26
N ALA A 172 -4.19 -9.12 -32.96
CA ALA A 172 -2.89 -9.47 -33.56
C ALA A 172 -1.84 -8.42 -33.22
N ALA A 173 -0.64 -8.87 -32.85
CA ALA A 173 0.47 -7.97 -32.57
C ALA A 173 1.43 -7.84 -33.76
N TYR A 174 1.87 -6.61 -34.01
CA TYR A 174 2.84 -6.27 -35.03
C TYR A 174 3.84 -5.25 -34.50
N LYS A 175 5.11 -5.38 -34.91
CA LYS A 175 6.09 -4.29 -34.78
C LYS A 175 5.67 -3.11 -35.67
N MET A 176 6.16 -1.90 -35.34
CA MET A 176 5.93 -0.67 -36.11
C MET A 176 6.49 -0.67 -37.55
N ASP A 177 7.19 -1.73 -37.97
CA ASP A 177 7.60 -1.96 -39.36
C ASP A 177 6.70 -2.95 -40.11
N GLY A 178 5.67 -3.50 -39.46
CA GLY A 178 4.76 -4.51 -40.00
C GLY A 178 5.17 -5.97 -39.72
N THR A 179 6.26 -6.20 -38.99
CA THR A 179 6.66 -7.56 -38.58
C THR A 179 5.59 -8.17 -37.69
N PHE A 180 4.99 -9.27 -38.15
CA PHE A 180 3.99 -10.01 -37.38
C PHE A 180 4.60 -10.74 -36.20
N MET A 181 3.94 -10.67 -35.04
CA MET A 181 4.36 -11.35 -33.82
C MET A 181 3.45 -12.56 -33.53
N TRP A 182 2.14 -12.35 -33.42
CA TRP A 182 1.14 -13.39 -33.10
C TRP A 182 -0.28 -12.94 -33.40
N ILE A 183 -1.23 -13.89 -33.37
CA ILE A 183 -2.67 -13.63 -33.48
C ILE A 183 -3.47 -14.50 -32.51
N VAL A 184 -4.34 -13.87 -31.72
CA VAL A 184 -5.34 -14.50 -30.85
C VAL A 184 -6.68 -14.51 -31.57
N ASP A 185 -7.30 -15.68 -31.66
CA ASP A 185 -8.68 -15.85 -32.16
C ASP A 185 -9.62 -15.95 -30.96
N LEU A 186 -10.47 -14.93 -30.74
CA LEU A 186 -11.37 -14.93 -29.59
C LEU A 186 -12.48 -15.99 -29.69
N GLY A 187 -12.67 -16.58 -30.87
CA GLY A 187 -13.65 -17.63 -31.08
C GLY A 187 -15.08 -17.11 -31.20
N ARG A 188 -15.99 -18.01 -31.58
CA ARG A 188 -17.41 -17.68 -31.86
C ARG A 188 -18.19 -17.23 -30.63
N ASN A 189 -17.72 -17.59 -29.44
CA ASN A 189 -18.38 -17.31 -28.17
C ASN A 189 -18.05 -15.90 -27.64
N ILE A 190 -17.26 -15.14 -28.37
CA ILE A 190 -17.11 -13.69 -28.21
C ILE A 190 -17.74 -13.01 -29.42
N ARG A 191 -18.84 -12.29 -29.19
CA ARG A 191 -19.55 -11.56 -30.24
C ARG A 191 -18.74 -10.32 -30.66
N SER A 192 -18.74 -10.01 -31.95
CA SER A 192 -17.97 -8.88 -32.50
C SER A 192 -18.81 -7.62 -32.57
N GLY A 193 -18.31 -6.53 -31.99
CA GLY A 193 -18.98 -5.23 -31.92
C GLY A 193 -18.18 -4.24 -31.09
N ALA A 194 -18.52 -2.95 -31.14
CA ALA A 194 -17.80 -1.91 -30.39
C ALA A 194 -17.82 -2.15 -28.86
N HIS A 195 -18.94 -2.62 -28.33
CA HIS A 195 -19.15 -2.74 -26.87
C HIS A 195 -18.76 -4.10 -26.28
N TYR A 196 -18.20 -5.02 -27.06
CA TYR A 196 -17.85 -6.38 -26.61
C TYR A 196 -16.38 -6.46 -26.16
N THR A 197 -15.47 -6.71 -27.09
CA THR A 197 -14.04 -6.87 -26.77
C THR A 197 -13.40 -5.52 -26.49
N GLN A 198 -13.10 -5.32 -25.20
CA GLN A 198 -12.25 -4.26 -24.71
C GLN A 198 -10.88 -4.89 -24.37
N HIS A 199 -9.84 -4.49 -25.10
CA HIS A 199 -8.49 -5.04 -24.95
C HIS A 199 -7.55 -3.99 -24.39
N LEU A 200 -6.92 -4.33 -23.27
CA LEU A 200 -5.94 -3.47 -22.61
C LEU A 200 -4.53 -3.96 -22.89
N VAL A 201 -3.60 -3.02 -23.07
CA VAL A 201 -2.19 -3.27 -23.28
C VAL A 201 -1.38 -2.41 -22.31
N GLY A 202 -0.48 -3.05 -21.56
CA GLY A 202 0.34 -2.39 -20.55
C GLY A 202 1.24 -3.38 -19.82
N ASP A 203 2.32 -2.89 -19.21
CA ASP A 203 3.24 -3.66 -18.37
C ASP A 203 2.71 -3.71 -16.93
N TYR A 204 1.87 -4.70 -16.62
CA TYR A 204 1.16 -4.77 -15.35
C TYR A 204 2.01 -5.35 -14.22
N ASN A 205 2.97 -6.23 -14.54
CA ASN A 205 3.90 -6.78 -13.55
C ASN A 205 5.16 -5.89 -13.36
N SER A 206 5.36 -4.90 -14.23
CA SER A 206 6.50 -4.00 -14.30
C SER A 206 7.84 -4.67 -14.65
N ASP A 207 7.82 -5.70 -15.49
CA ASP A 207 9.02 -6.44 -15.91
C ASP A 207 9.74 -5.81 -17.13
N GLY A 208 9.19 -4.72 -17.67
CA GLY A 208 9.67 -4.03 -18.85
C GLY A 208 9.01 -4.49 -20.15
N LYS A 209 8.01 -5.38 -20.10
CA LYS A 209 7.27 -5.86 -21.27
C LYS A 209 5.77 -5.77 -21.02
N ALA A 210 5.06 -5.15 -21.95
CA ALA A 210 3.62 -5.07 -21.88
C ALA A 210 2.95 -6.44 -22.11
N GLU A 211 1.85 -6.70 -21.41
CA GLU A 211 0.92 -7.80 -21.65
C GLU A 211 -0.35 -7.31 -22.34
N VAL A 212 -1.18 -8.27 -22.78
CA VAL A 212 -2.49 -7.99 -23.39
C VAL A 212 -3.58 -8.70 -22.59
N ALA A 213 -4.62 -7.99 -22.16
CA ALA A 213 -5.72 -8.57 -21.40
C ALA A 213 -7.08 -8.25 -22.03
N CYS A 214 -7.97 -9.24 -22.10
CA CYS A 214 -9.34 -9.04 -22.57
C CYS A 214 -10.28 -10.16 -22.12
N LYS A 215 -11.59 -9.94 -22.31
CA LYS A 215 -12.62 -10.95 -22.10
C LYS A 215 -12.51 -12.08 -23.14
N THR A 216 -12.55 -13.32 -22.67
CA THR A 216 -12.43 -14.55 -23.46
C THR A 216 -13.54 -15.53 -23.12
N ALA A 217 -13.61 -16.65 -23.85
CA ALA A 217 -14.64 -17.67 -23.70
C ALA A 217 -14.13 -19.05 -24.19
N PRO A 218 -14.87 -20.14 -23.95
CA PRO A 218 -14.56 -21.43 -24.56
C PRO A 218 -14.42 -21.32 -26.08
N GLY A 219 -13.38 -21.92 -26.64
CA GLY A 219 -13.04 -21.82 -28.06
C GLY A 219 -12.14 -20.64 -28.44
N THR A 220 -11.75 -19.78 -27.49
CA THR A 220 -10.65 -18.82 -27.69
C THR A 220 -9.34 -19.57 -27.89
N ARG A 221 -8.55 -19.16 -28.89
CA ARG A 221 -7.19 -19.67 -29.15
C ARG A 221 -6.18 -18.57 -28.94
N ASP A 222 -5.15 -18.86 -28.16
CA ASP A 222 -4.08 -17.93 -27.88
C ASP A 222 -3.13 -17.74 -29.08
N GLY A 223 -2.10 -16.91 -28.91
CA GLY A 223 -1.11 -16.60 -29.94
C GLY A 223 -0.30 -17.79 -30.46
N THR A 224 -0.35 -18.93 -29.77
CA THR A 224 0.27 -20.19 -30.22
C THR A 224 -0.70 -21.07 -31.04
N GLY A 225 -1.97 -20.66 -31.12
CA GLY A 225 -3.05 -21.36 -31.82
C GLY A 225 -3.73 -22.45 -30.98
N THR A 226 -3.32 -22.61 -29.72
CA THR A 226 -3.92 -23.56 -28.77
C THR A 226 -5.11 -22.95 -28.07
N TYR A 227 -6.10 -23.78 -27.73
CA TYR A 227 -7.18 -23.35 -26.85
C TYR A 227 -6.65 -23.00 -25.46
N LEU A 228 -7.39 -22.15 -24.75
CA LEU A 228 -7.07 -21.79 -23.37
C LEU A 228 -7.04 -23.05 -22.50
N SER A 229 -5.97 -23.19 -21.73
CA SER A 229 -5.63 -24.41 -20.97
C SER A 229 -5.28 -24.12 -19.51
N ASN A 230 -5.39 -22.87 -19.06
CA ASN A 230 -5.21 -22.49 -17.67
C ASN A 230 -6.55 -22.29 -16.95
N GLY A 231 -6.54 -22.39 -15.62
CA GLY A 231 -7.69 -22.10 -14.77
C GLY A 231 -8.92 -22.95 -15.11
N LEU A 232 -10.10 -22.33 -15.06
CA LEU A 232 -11.38 -23.00 -15.33
C LEU A 232 -11.61 -23.29 -16.82
N ALA A 233 -11.02 -22.50 -17.71
CA ALA A 233 -11.10 -22.71 -19.16
C ALA A 233 -10.48 -24.04 -19.60
N ALA A 234 -9.50 -24.56 -18.85
CA ALA A 234 -8.80 -25.81 -19.13
C ALA A 234 -9.71 -27.05 -19.26
N ASN A 235 -10.89 -27.02 -18.61
CA ASN A 235 -11.81 -28.16 -18.56
C ASN A 235 -13.03 -27.97 -19.47
N ASP A 236 -13.12 -26.87 -20.20
CA ASP A 236 -14.25 -26.62 -21.07
C ASP A 236 -14.17 -27.39 -22.37
N ASN A 237 -15.34 -27.60 -22.98
CA ASN A 237 -15.42 -28.08 -24.34
C ASN A 237 -15.38 -26.89 -25.31
N ASP A 238 -14.21 -26.62 -25.87
CA ASP A 238 -13.98 -25.56 -26.85
C ASP A 238 -14.81 -25.68 -28.14
N ALA A 239 -15.39 -26.85 -28.41
CA ALA A 239 -16.30 -27.05 -29.54
C ALA A 239 -17.74 -26.57 -29.26
N THR A 240 -18.10 -26.30 -28.00
CA THR A 240 -19.46 -25.90 -27.64
C THR A 240 -19.79 -24.51 -28.19
N ASN A 241 -20.95 -24.42 -28.85
CA ASN A 241 -21.47 -23.19 -29.42
C ASN A 241 -22.54 -22.57 -28.50
N TYR A 242 -22.21 -21.43 -27.89
CA TYR A 242 -23.13 -20.67 -27.04
C TYR A 242 -23.83 -19.53 -27.80
N VAL A 243 -23.60 -19.40 -29.11
CA VAL A 243 -24.30 -18.46 -29.98
C VAL A 243 -25.75 -18.92 -30.17
N ASN A 244 -26.71 -18.10 -29.75
CA ASN A 244 -28.13 -18.40 -29.90
C ASN A 244 -28.65 -18.12 -31.33
N GLY A 245 -29.93 -18.42 -31.58
CA GLY A 245 -30.56 -18.23 -32.90
C GLY A 245 -30.61 -16.78 -33.41
N THR A 246 -30.40 -15.79 -32.55
CA THR A 246 -30.32 -14.37 -32.90
C THR A 246 -28.89 -13.83 -32.91
N GLY A 247 -27.88 -14.69 -32.71
CA GLY A 247 -26.46 -14.36 -32.80
C GLY A 247 -25.82 -13.80 -31.52
N TYR A 248 -26.55 -13.79 -30.40
CA TYR A 248 -26.01 -13.37 -29.10
C TYR A 248 -25.41 -14.54 -28.32
N VAL A 249 -24.48 -14.24 -27.40
CA VAL A 249 -23.85 -15.23 -26.50
C VAL A 249 -24.26 -14.93 -25.05
N LEU A 250 -25.44 -15.41 -24.68
CA LEU A 250 -26.09 -15.08 -23.39
C LEU A 250 -26.05 -16.23 -22.38
N THR A 251 -25.38 -17.33 -22.73
CA THR A 251 -25.14 -18.49 -21.88
C THR A 251 -23.69 -18.93 -22.00
N GLY A 252 -23.29 -19.89 -21.16
CA GLY A 252 -21.93 -20.42 -21.12
C GLY A 252 -20.96 -19.59 -20.27
N PRO A 253 -19.77 -20.16 -19.99
CA PRO A 253 -18.72 -19.51 -19.23
C PRO A 253 -18.20 -18.23 -19.90
N GLU A 254 -17.72 -17.30 -19.08
CA GLU A 254 -17.05 -16.08 -19.51
C GLU A 254 -15.76 -15.94 -18.72
N TYR A 255 -14.69 -15.55 -19.40
CA TYR A 255 -13.36 -15.51 -18.83
C TYR A 255 -12.73 -14.14 -19.00
N LEU A 256 -11.76 -13.85 -18.14
CA LEU A 256 -10.77 -12.80 -18.33
C LEU A 256 -9.41 -13.47 -18.44
N THR A 257 -8.71 -13.22 -19.55
CA THR A 257 -7.40 -13.80 -19.82
C THR A 257 -6.36 -12.69 -20.01
N ILE A 258 -5.19 -12.89 -19.42
CA ILE A 258 -3.99 -12.13 -19.71
C ILE A 258 -3.03 -12.97 -20.56
N PHE A 259 -2.54 -12.36 -21.62
CA PHE A 259 -1.68 -12.95 -22.64
C PHE A 259 -0.31 -12.29 -22.59
N ASN A 260 0.73 -13.08 -22.80
CA ASN A 260 2.09 -12.61 -22.93
C ASN A 260 2.21 -11.70 -24.16
N GLY A 261 2.66 -10.45 -24.00
CA GLY A 261 2.69 -9.50 -25.10
C GLY A 261 3.59 -9.91 -26.26
N GLN A 262 4.70 -10.58 -26.00
CA GLN A 262 5.63 -10.98 -27.06
C GLN A 262 5.12 -12.14 -27.92
N THR A 263 4.31 -13.03 -27.34
CA THR A 263 3.94 -14.31 -27.97
C THR A 263 2.43 -14.52 -28.16
N GLY A 264 1.61 -13.68 -27.52
CA GLY A 264 0.15 -13.84 -27.44
C GLY A 264 -0.27 -15.08 -26.65
N LYS A 265 0.66 -15.81 -26.03
CA LYS A 265 0.39 -17.03 -25.29
C LYS A 265 -0.40 -16.73 -24.02
N GLU A 266 -1.36 -17.58 -23.69
CA GLU A 266 -2.08 -17.51 -22.42
C GLU A 266 -1.10 -17.58 -21.23
N MET A 267 -1.19 -16.62 -20.33
CA MET A 267 -0.43 -16.61 -19.07
C MET A 267 -1.32 -17.02 -17.89
N ALA A 268 -2.50 -16.42 -17.76
CA ALA A 268 -3.47 -16.76 -16.74
C ALA A 268 -4.90 -16.46 -17.21
N THR A 269 -5.84 -17.28 -16.75
CA THR A 269 -7.28 -17.13 -17.04
C THR A 269 -8.07 -17.31 -15.76
N ILE A 270 -8.95 -16.35 -15.47
CA ILE A 270 -9.93 -16.39 -14.38
C ILE A 270 -11.35 -16.28 -14.93
N ASN A 271 -12.36 -16.58 -14.12
CA ASN A 271 -13.75 -16.22 -14.44
C ASN A 271 -13.84 -14.71 -14.70
N TYR A 272 -14.67 -14.31 -15.65
CA TYR A 272 -14.92 -12.90 -15.86
C TYR A 272 -15.47 -12.29 -14.56
N PRO A 273 -14.81 -11.28 -13.97
CA PRO A 273 -14.98 -10.92 -12.55
C PRO A 273 -16.42 -10.59 -12.12
N VAL A 274 -17.19 -9.97 -13.02
CA VAL A 274 -18.63 -9.73 -12.80
C VAL A 274 -19.43 -10.65 -13.73
N PRO A 275 -20.02 -11.74 -13.19
CA PRO A 275 -20.69 -12.73 -14.01
C PRO A 275 -21.95 -12.15 -14.66
N ARG A 276 -22.34 -12.74 -15.80
CA ARG A 276 -23.56 -12.37 -16.52
C ARG A 276 -24.80 -12.40 -15.62
N GLY A 277 -24.90 -13.41 -14.75
CA GLY A 277 -26.10 -13.66 -13.98
C GLY A 277 -27.33 -13.83 -14.87
N THR A 278 -28.47 -13.34 -14.42
CA THR A 278 -29.69 -13.30 -15.23
C THR A 278 -29.68 -12.07 -16.14
N VAL A 279 -29.82 -12.26 -17.46
CA VAL A 279 -29.78 -11.17 -18.47
C VAL A 279 -30.72 -10.01 -18.10
N SER A 280 -31.96 -10.32 -17.69
CA SER A 280 -32.96 -9.31 -17.30
C SER A 280 -32.56 -8.44 -16.10
N SER A 281 -31.63 -8.88 -15.26
CA SER A 281 -31.13 -8.06 -14.12
C SER A 281 -30.38 -6.81 -14.57
N TRP A 282 -29.94 -6.78 -15.84
CA TRP A 282 -29.30 -5.64 -16.48
C TRP A 282 -30.30 -4.68 -17.15
N GLY A 283 -31.61 -4.94 -17.05
CA GLY A 283 -32.66 -4.03 -17.51
C GLY A 283 -33.26 -4.34 -18.88
N ASP A 284 -32.84 -5.43 -19.54
CA ASP A 284 -33.54 -6.01 -20.69
C ASP A 284 -33.30 -7.53 -20.76
N SER A 285 -34.17 -8.25 -21.46
CA SER A 285 -34.11 -9.72 -21.54
C SER A 285 -33.48 -10.25 -22.83
N TYR A 286 -33.09 -9.38 -23.76
CA TYR A 286 -32.62 -9.80 -25.09
C TYR A 286 -31.10 -9.71 -25.26
N GLY A 287 -30.39 -9.12 -24.30
CA GLY A 287 -28.93 -9.19 -24.23
C GLY A 287 -28.20 -7.88 -24.55
N ASN A 288 -28.89 -6.73 -24.55
CA ASN A 288 -28.25 -5.46 -24.89
C ASN A 288 -27.40 -4.93 -23.72
N ARG A 289 -28.05 -4.56 -22.61
CA ARG A 289 -27.40 -3.88 -21.47
C ARG A 289 -26.38 -4.74 -20.73
N VAL A 290 -26.59 -6.06 -20.74
CA VAL A 290 -25.67 -7.01 -20.08
C VAL A 290 -24.30 -7.04 -20.74
N ASP A 291 -24.23 -6.87 -22.06
CA ASP A 291 -22.96 -7.00 -22.81
C ASP A 291 -22.39 -5.63 -23.19
N ARG A 292 -22.60 -4.64 -22.33
CA ARG A 292 -22.01 -3.31 -22.44
C ARG A 292 -20.74 -3.25 -21.62
N PHE A 293 -19.58 -3.38 -22.28
CA PHE A 293 -18.27 -3.44 -21.63
C PHE A 293 -17.43 -2.21 -21.95
N ASN A 294 -16.68 -1.71 -20.96
CA ASN A 294 -15.58 -0.75 -21.15
C ASN A 294 -14.34 -1.25 -20.39
N ALA A 295 -13.16 -0.72 -20.70
CA ALA A 295 -11.95 -0.99 -19.94
C ALA A 295 -10.99 0.21 -19.90
N THR A 296 -10.15 0.29 -18.86
CA THR A 296 -9.04 1.26 -18.75
C THR A 296 -7.93 0.71 -17.88
N ASN A 297 -6.70 1.22 -18.04
CA ASN A 297 -5.66 1.12 -17.03
C ASN A 297 -5.88 2.19 -15.93
N ALA A 298 -5.45 1.91 -14.71
CA ALA A 298 -5.46 2.85 -13.59
C ALA A 298 -4.39 2.50 -12.55
N TYR A 299 -3.68 3.49 -12.02
CA TYR A 299 -2.67 3.33 -10.95
C TYR A 299 -3.34 3.40 -9.58
N LEU A 300 -4.08 2.34 -9.22
CA LEU A 300 -4.86 2.28 -7.97
C LEU A 300 -4.00 2.24 -6.69
N ASP A 301 -2.71 1.93 -6.82
CA ASP A 301 -1.71 1.99 -5.73
C ASP A 301 -0.67 3.10 -5.95
N GLY A 302 -0.86 3.94 -6.97
CA GLY A 302 0.01 5.07 -7.28
C GLY A 302 1.35 4.65 -7.86
N VAL A 303 1.58 3.35 -8.08
CA VAL A 303 2.87 2.78 -8.50
C VAL A 303 2.74 1.95 -9.76
N LYS A 304 1.88 0.94 -9.77
CA LYS A 304 1.70 0.00 -10.87
C LYS A 304 0.33 0.18 -11.53
N PRO A 305 0.23 -0.05 -12.84
CA PRO A 305 -1.07 -0.06 -13.48
C PRO A 305 -1.85 -1.33 -13.07
N SER A 306 -3.09 -1.15 -12.67
CA SER A 306 -4.14 -2.16 -12.59
C SER A 306 -5.02 -2.09 -13.84
N MET A 307 -5.68 -3.21 -14.18
CA MET A 307 -6.69 -3.28 -15.24
C MET A 307 -8.08 -3.07 -14.65
N ILE A 308 -8.88 -2.21 -15.27
CA ILE A 308 -10.28 -1.99 -14.88
C ILE A 308 -11.17 -2.50 -15.99
N PHE A 309 -12.09 -3.42 -15.65
CA PHE A 309 -13.11 -3.93 -16.56
C PHE A 309 -14.50 -3.57 -16.06
N GLN A 310 -15.28 -2.89 -16.92
CA GLN A 310 -16.66 -2.50 -16.65
C GLN A 310 -17.65 -3.47 -17.31
N ARG A 311 -18.76 -3.75 -16.62
CA ARG A 311 -19.97 -4.33 -17.23
C ARG A 311 -21.20 -3.51 -16.85
N GLY A 312 -21.98 -3.12 -17.85
CA GLY A 312 -23.22 -2.35 -17.72
C GLY A 312 -22.98 -0.86 -17.42
N TYR A 313 -23.89 0.00 -17.90
CA TYR A 313 -23.89 1.43 -17.58
C TYR A 313 -25.26 2.11 -17.69
N TYR A 314 -26.17 1.63 -18.54
CA TYR A 314 -27.52 2.19 -18.67
C TYR A 314 -28.41 2.00 -17.42
N THR A 315 -28.13 0.98 -16.61
CA THR A 315 -28.92 0.64 -15.42
C THR A 315 -28.00 0.21 -14.28
N ARG A 316 -27.68 -1.08 -14.14
CA ARG A 316 -26.61 -1.60 -13.30
C ARG A 316 -25.27 -1.25 -13.94
N LEU A 317 -24.35 -0.77 -13.13
CA LEU A 317 -22.99 -0.40 -13.48
C LEU A 317 -22.06 -1.12 -12.53
N THR A 318 -21.10 -1.85 -13.08
CA THR A 318 -20.14 -2.62 -12.30
C THR A 318 -18.74 -2.40 -12.81
N LEU A 319 -17.76 -2.37 -11.91
CA LEU A 319 -16.34 -2.25 -12.24
C LEU A 319 -15.60 -3.34 -11.47
N ALA A 320 -14.60 -3.95 -12.09
CA ALA A 320 -13.68 -4.84 -11.42
C ALA A 320 -12.25 -4.36 -11.67
N ALA A 321 -11.51 -4.16 -10.60
CA ALA A 321 -10.08 -3.88 -10.63
C ALA A 321 -9.29 -5.18 -10.54
N ILE A 322 -8.36 -5.38 -11.46
CA ILE A 322 -7.60 -6.62 -11.64
C ILE A 322 -6.11 -6.30 -11.67
N ASP A 323 -5.35 -7.01 -10.85
CA ASP A 323 -3.91 -6.92 -10.75
C ASP A 323 -3.24 -8.15 -11.37
N TRP A 324 -2.04 -7.94 -11.92
CA TRP A 324 -1.17 -8.99 -12.43
C TRP A 324 0.22 -8.84 -11.82
N ASP A 325 0.71 -9.88 -11.16
CA ASP A 325 2.03 -9.89 -10.50
C ASP A 325 3.12 -10.65 -11.27
N GLY A 326 2.80 -11.12 -12.48
CA GLY A 326 3.66 -12.01 -13.28
C GLY A 326 3.35 -13.49 -13.12
N GLN A 327 2.54 -13.88 -12.13
CA GLN A 327 2.16 -15.26 -11.86
C GLN A 327 0.65 -15.43 -11.67
N ARG A 328 0.00 -14.48 -11.00
CA ARG A 328 -1.40 -14.52 -10.62
C ARG A 328 -2.15 -13.30 -11.16
N LEU A 329 -3.26 -13.59 -11.81
CA LEU A 329 -4.28 -12.61 -12.16
C LEU A 329 -5.30 -12.57 -11.02
N SER A 330 -5.44 -11.44 -10.33
CA SER A 330 -6.27 -11.34 -9.13
C SER A 330 -7.17 -10.12 -9.11
N THR A 331 -8.39 -10.31 -8.64
CA THR A 331 -9.33 -9.22 -8.39
C THR A 331 -8.96 -8.46 -7.13
N ARG A 332 -8.70 -7.16 -7.27
CA ARG A 332 -8.43 -6.22 -6.19
C ARG A 332 -9.71 -5.82 -5.46
N TRP A 333 -10.70 -5.39 -6.22
CA TRP A 333 -12.03 -5.05 -5.72
C TRP A 333 -13.07 -5.13 -6.84
N ILE A 334 -14.35 -5.18 -6.45
CA ILE A 334 -15.49 -5.08 -7.35
C ILE A 334 -16.43 -3.99 -6.83
N PHE A 335 -16.76 -3.05 -7.70
CA PHE A 335 -17.84 -2.09 -7.52
C PHE A 335 -19.12 -2.60 -8.19
N ASP A 336 -20.25 -2.45 -7.51
CA ASP A 336 -21.58 -2.74 -8.07
C ASP A 336 -22.59 -1.70 -7.61
N SER A 337 -23.23 -1.02 -8.55
CA SER A 337 -24.26 -0.01 -8.28
C SER A 337 -25.58 -0.60 -7.78
N ASN A 338 -25.70 -1.92 -7.66
CA ASN A 338 -26.78 -2.57 -6.92
C ASN A 338 -26.58 -2.59 -5.41
N ASN A 339 -25.37 -2.36 -4.92
CA ASN A 339 -25.10 -2.40 -3.48
C ASN A 339 -25.68 -1.15 -2.78
N SER A 340 -26.08 -1.32 -1.52
CA SER A 340 -26.54 -0.20 -0.70
C SER A 340 -25.41 0.81 -0.51
N GLY A 341 -25.65 2.07 -0.86
CA GLY A 341 -24.66 3.15 -0.78
C GLY A 341 -24.02 3.54 -2.12
N SER A 342 -24.13 2.72 -3.16
CA SER A 342 -23.59 2.99 -4.51
C SER A 342 -24.66 3.15 -5.60
N THR A 343 -25.94 3.13 -5.23
CA THR A 343 -27.07 3.20 -6.17
C THR A 343 -27.11 4.48 -7.00
N GLY A 344 -26.44 5.55 -6.55
CA GLY A 344 -26.30 6.80 -7.29
C GLY A 344 -25.57 6.63 -8.64
N ALA A 345 -24.69 5.63 -8.77
CA ALA A 345 -23.99 5.35 -10.03
C ALA A 345 -24.85 4.64 -11.08
N ARG A 346 -26.09 4.24 -10.75
CA ARG A 346 -26.98 3.57 -11.71
C ARG A 346 -27.36 4.50 -12.86
N GLY A 347 -27.20 4.02 -14.09
CA GLY A 347 -27.54 4.77 -15.30
C GLY A 347 -26.60 5.94 -15.62
N GLN A 348 -25.43 6.02 -14.98
CA GLN A 348 -24.52 7.16 -15.10
C GLN A 348 -23.33 6.92 -16.03
N GLY A 349 -23.07 5.66 -16.43
CA GLY A 349 -21.90 5.37 -17.24
C GLY A 349 -22.10 5.74 -18.71
N ASN A 350 -21.00 6.00 -19.41
CA ASN A 350 -20.92 6.35 -20.82
C ASN A 350 -20.41 5.19 -21.67
N HIS A 351 -20.37 5.40 -22.98
CA HIS A 351 -19.64 4.54 -23.93
C HIS A 351 -18.11 4.71 -23.88
N SER A 352 -17.57 5.08 -22.73
CA SER A 352 -16.13 5.12 -22.46
C SER A 352 -15.88 4.90 -20.96
N LEU A 353 -14.62 4.75 -20.57
CA LEU A 353 -14.20 4.63 -19.18
C LEU A 353 -12.84 5.32 -19.04
N MET A 354 -12.71 6.22 -18.06
CA MET A 354 -11.49 7.00 -17.86
C MET A 354 -10.91 6.75 -16.47
N ALA A 355 -9.63 7.03 -16.30
CA ALA A 355 -8.95 6.98 -15.02
C ALA A 355 -7.95 8.13 -14.88
N ALA A 356 -7.98 8.80 -13.74
CA ALA A 356 -7.08 9.89 -13.39
C ALA A 356 -7.10 10.12 -11.87
N ASP A 357 -6.01 10.65 -11.32
CA ASP A 357 -5.95 11.22 -9.97
C ASP A 357 -6.76 12.52 -9.94
N ILE A 358 -8.00 12.44 -9.46
CA ILE A 358 -8.94 13.57 -9.49
C ILE A 358 -9.01 14.28 -8.14
N ASP A 359 -8.55 13.67 -7.05
CA ASP A 359 -8.56 14.25 -5.70
C ASP A 359 -7.19 14.64 -5.13
N GLY A 360 -6.11 14.29 -5.82
CA GLY A 360 -4.72 14.69 -5.55
C GLY A 360 -4.00 13.81 -4.54
N ASP A 361 -4.49 12.59 -4.28
CA ASP A 361 -3.88 11.65 -3.33
C ASP A 361 -2.81 10.73 -3.95
N GLY A 362 -2.59 10.83 -5.27
CA GLY A 362 -1.59 10.08 -6.03
C GLY A 362 -2.12 8.79 -6.65
N PHE A 363 -3.33 8.35 -6.30
CA PHE A 363 -4.00 7.18 -6.87
C PHE A 363 -4.93 7.59 -8.02
N ASP A 364 -5.23 6.68 -8.93
CA ASP A 364 -6.20 6.97 -9.99
C ASP A 364 -7.63 6.55 -9.57
N GLU A 365 -8.56 7.48 -9.68
CA GLU A 365 -10.00 7.21 -9.57
C GLU A 365 -10.57 6.82 -10.93
N ILE A 366 -11.72 6.14 -10.92
CA ILE A 366 -12.38 5.64 -12.12
C ILE A 366 -13.60 6.50 -12.45
N ILE A 367 -13.63 7.01 -13.68
CA ILE A 367 -14.68 7.90 -14.19
C ILE A 367 -15.43 7.17 -15.31
N PRO A 368 -16.50 6.42 -14.99
CA PRO A 368 -17.30 5.73 -15.99
C PRO A 368 -18.22 6.65 -16.79
N GLY A 369 -18.33 7.93 -16.45
CA GLY A 369 -19.27 8.88 -17.04
C GLY A 369 -19.69 9.93 -16.01
N ALA A 370 -20.99 10.07 -15.78
CA ALA A 370 -21.61 11.01 -14.83
C ALA A 370 -21.45 10.62 -13.33
N SER A 371 -20.39 9.89 -12.99
CA SER A 371 -20.03 9.45 -11.64
C SER A 371 -18.54 9.17 -11.52
N ALA A 372 -18.02 9.11 -10.29
CA ALA A 372 -16.67 8.65 -10.00
C ALA A 372 -16.64 7.58 -8.89
N ILE A 373 -15.69 6.65 -9.03
CA ILE A 373 -15.41 5.57 -8.09
C ILE A 373 -13.95 5.72 -7.66
N ASP A 374 -13.73 5.64 -6.35
CA ASP A 374 -12.44 5.83 -5.68
C ASP A 374 -11.44 4.74 -6.07
N HIS A 375 -10.13 4.98 -5.88
CA HIS A 375 -9.07 4.03 -6.19
C HIS A 375 -9.23 2.69 -5.42
N ASP A 376 -9.91 2.71 -4.27
CA ASP A 376 -10.21 1.55 -3.44
C ASP A 376 -11.57 0.87 -3.75
N GLY A 377 -12.25 1.34 -4.80
CA GLY A 377 -13.52 0.80 -5.28
C GLY A 377 -14.75 1.38 -4.58
N LYS A 378 -14.61 2.38 -3.71
CA LYS A 378 -15.76 3.06 -3.08
C LYS A 378 -16.46 4.03 -4.03
N PHE A 379 -17.76 4.21 -3.81
CA PHE A 379 -18.52 5.24 -4.53
C PHE A 379 -18.14 6.64 -4.03
N MET A 380 -17.71 7.53 -4.92
CA MET A 380 -17.40 8.92 -4.55
C MET A 380 -18.62 9.83 -4.73
N TRP A 381 -19.06 9.99 -5.98
CA TRP A 381 -20.14 10.92 -6.33
C TRP A 381 -20.81 10.53 -7.65
N SER A 382 -22.01 11.09 -7.87
CA SER A 382 -22.67 11.12 -9.17
C SER A 382 -23.37 12.46 -9.36
N THR A 383 -23.39 12.96 -10.59
CA THR A 383 -24.18 14.16 -10.94
C THR A 383 -25.68 13.87 -11.00
N GLY A 384 -26.05 12.61 -11.23
CA GLY A 384 -27.43 12.18 -11.47
C GLY A 384 -27.99 12.60 -12.83
N PHE A 385 -27.15 13.09 -13.75
CA PHE A 385 -27.57 13.54 -15.08
C PHE A 385 -27.73 12.39 -16.07
N GLY A 386 -27.10 11.24 -15.82
CA GLY A 386 -27.28 10.02 -16.60
C GLY A 386 -26.26 9.82 -17.72
N HIS A 387 -26.55 8.83 -18.55
CA HIS A 387 -25.72 8.33 -19.65
C HIS A 387 -25.43 9.36 -20.75
N GLY A 388 -24.21 9.34 -21.29
CA GLY A 388 -23.83 10.05 -22.49
C GLY A 388 -22.84 9.31 -23.42
N ASP A 389 -22.60 9.95 -24.56
CA ASP A 389 -21.84 9.40 -25.70
C ASP A 389 -20.38 9.90 -25.77
N ALA A 390 -20.05 10.96 -25.02
CA ALA A 390 -18.71 11.52 -24.92
C ALA A 390 -18.45 12.09 -23.52
N ASN A 391 -17.22 11.93 -23.07
CA ASN A 391 -16.69 12.52 -21.85
C ASN A 391 -15.19 12.77 -22.03
N HIS A 392 -14.64 13.71 -21.27
CA HIS A 392 -13.23 14.08 -21.29
C HIS A 392 -12.81 14.43 -19.86
N VAL A 393 -11.63 14.00 -19.43
CA VAL A 393 -11.04 14.36 -18.14
C VAL A 393 -9.68 15.02 -18.38
N GLY A 394 -9.42 16.14 -17.71
CA GLY A 394 -8.21 16.92 -17.87
C GLY A 394 -8.29 18.26 -17.12
N ASP A 395 -7.22 19.04 -17.19
CA ASP A 395 -7.18 20.40 -16.66
C ASP A 395 -7.72 21.37 -17.72
N PHE A 396 -9.00 21.71 -17.59
CA PHE A 396 -9.75 22.47 -18.59
C PHE A 396 -9.95 23.93 -18.17
N ASP A 397 -10.09 24.18 -16.87
CA ASP A 397 -10.08 25.51 -16.28
C ASP A 397 -8.84 25.65 -15.38
N PRO A 398 -7.68 26.08 -15.89
CA PRO A 398 -6.45 26.17 -15.11
C PRO A 398 -6.52 27.19 -13.96
N ALA A 399 -7.58 28.00 -13.88
CA ALA A 399 -7.85 28.86 -12.72
C ALA A 399 -8.60 28.13 -11.59
N SER A 400 -9.19 26.96 -11.86
CA SER A 400 -9.84 26.05 -10.92
C SER A 400 -8.85 24.94 -10.51
N PRO A 401 -8.40 24.87 -9.23
CA PRO A 401 -7.47 23.82 -8.83
C PRO A 401 -8.07 22.41 -8.92
N GLY A 402 -7.34 21.51 -9.58
CA GLY A 402 -7.70 20.11 -9.80
C GLY A 402 -8.06 19.84 -11.27
N LEU A 403 -8.61 18.66 -11.55
CA LEU A 403 -9.10 18.32 -12.88
C LEU A 403 -10.61 18.61 -13.01
N GLU A 404 -11.06 18.75 -14.24
CA GLU A 404 -12.46 18.82 -14.62
C GLU A 404 -12.86 17.64 -15.50
N ILE A 405 -14.17 17.40 -15.60
CA ILE A 405 -14.77 16.43 -16.51
C ILE A 405 -15.82 17.14 -17.35
N TRP A 406 -15.61 17.14 -18.67
CA TRP A 406 -16.58 17.61 -19.65
C TRP A 406 -17.41 16.44 -20.14
N LEU A 407 -18.74 16.57 -20.11
CA LEU A 407 -19.66 15.52 -20.52
C LEU A 407 -20.79 16.08 -21.39
N VAL A 408 -21.29 15.21 -22.26
CA VAL A 408 -22.59 15.36 -22.94
C VAL A 408 -23.55 14.27 -22.48
N ASN A 409 -24.83 14.42 -22.78
CA ASN A 409 -25.89 13.58 -22.24
C ASN A 409 -26.87 13.12 -23.34
N GLU A 410 -27.31 11.87 -23.25
CA GLU A 410 -28.37 11.30 -24.12
C GLU A 410 -29.78 11.44 -23.47
N GLN A 411 -29.85 11.74 -22.18
CA GLN A 411 -31.12 11.82 -21.45
C GLN A 411 -31.99 12.96 -21.96
N THR A 412 -33.18 12.61 -22.44
CA THR A 412 -34.19 13.59 -22.86
C THR A 412 -34.98 14.13 -21.66
N GLY A 413 -35.43 15.38 -21.72
CA GLY A 413 -36.30 15.99 -20.69
C GLY A 413 -35.66 17.14 -19.92
N SER A 414 -35.43 16.99 -18.60
CA SER A 414 -34.98 18.10 -17.73
C SER A 414 -33.48 18.12 -17.47
N GLN A 415 -32.72 17.17 -18.02
CA GLN A 415 -31.28 17.09 -17.83
C GLN A 415 -30.53 18.03 -18.80
N PRO A 416 -29.33 18.52 -18.44
CA PRO A 416 -28.54 19.32 -19.36
C PRO A 416 -28.02 18.46 -20.52
N ASP A 417 -27.92 19.07 -21.70
CA ASP A 417 -27.36 18.45 -22.91
C ASP A 417 -25.85 18.25 -22.74
N HIS A 418 -25.19 19.22 -22.11
CA HIS A 418 -23.75 19.20 -21.81
C HIS A 418 -23.43 19.96 -20.52
N TYR A 419 -22.33 19.59 -19.89
CA TYR A 419 -21.92 20.17 -18.62
C TYR A 419 -20.45 19.90 -18.29
N LEU A 420 -19.87 20.81 -17.52
CA LEU A 420 -18.54 20.68 -16.94
C LEU A 420 -18.69 20.50 -15.43
N VAL A 421 -18.04 19.47 -14.89
CA VAL A 421 -17.95 19.26 -13.45
C VAL A 421 -16.51 19.33 -12.98
N ARG A 422 -16.32 19.74 -11.72
CA ARG A 422 -15.07 19.52 -11.02
C ARG A 422 -14.92 18.03 -10.72
N ALA A 423 -13.77 17.46 -11.03
CA ALA A 423 -13.59 16.01 -10.99
C ALA A 423 -13.65 15.44 -9.56
N ARG A 424 -12.93 15.99 -8.58
CA ARG A 424 -12.91 15.47 -7.18
C ARG A 424 -14.27 15.29 -6.51
N ASP A 425 -15.25 16.17 -6.76
CA ASP A 425 -16.49 16.25 -5.98
C ASP A 425 -17.76 16.21 -6.83
N GLY A 426 -17.64 16.11 -8.16
CA GLY A 426 -18.77 16.09 -9.08
C GLY A 426 -19.56 17.41 -9.13
N ARG A 427 -19.03 18.49 -8.54
CA ARG A 427 -19.72 19.78 -8.53
C ARG A 427 -19.82 20.33 -9.94
N VAL A 428 -21.04 20.56 -10.39
CA VAL A 428 -21.32 21.24 -11.66
C VAL A 428 -20.77 22.66 -11.61
N LEU A 429 -19.82 22.96 -12.50
CA LEU A 429 -19.23 24.28 -12.66
C LEU A 429 -20.13 25.12 -13.58
N TRP A 430 -20.53 24.55 -14.71
CA TRP A 430 -21.53 25.12 -15.61
C TRP A 430 -22.19 24.03 -16.45
N ARG A 431 -23.33 24.36 -17.06
CA ARG A 431 -24.13 23.46 -17.89
C ARG A 431 -24.94 24.23 -18.92
N GLY A 432 -25.34 23.58 -19.99
CA GLY A 432 -26.19 24.14 -21.04
C GLY A 432 -27.09 23.09 -21.70
N GLY A 433 -28.00 23.57 -22.54
CA GLY A 433 -28.98 22.71 -23.21
C GLY A 433 -30.26 22.43 -22.42
N GLY A 434 -31.18 21.68 -23.01
CA GLY A 434 -32.58 21.57 -22.59
C GLY A 434 -33.20 20.18 -22.72
N GLY A 435 -32.41 19.12 -22.52
CA GLY A 435 -32.85 17.73 -22.51
C GLY A 435 -33.04 17.14 -23.89
N ASN A 436 -32.08 17.38 -24.79
CA ASN A 436 -31.94 16.69 -26.06
C ASN A 436 -30.82 15.66 -25.97
N ASP A 437 -30.88 14.63 -26.81
CA ASP A 437 -29.72 13.77 -27.06
C ASP A 437 -28.60 14.60 -27.72
N ASP A 438 -27.52 14.84 -26.95
CA ASP A 438 -26.29 15.46 -27.42
C ASP A 438 -25.20 14.41 -27.60
N GLY A 439 -25.34 13.62 -28.67
CA GLY A 439 -24.47 12.48 -28.94
C GLY A 439 -23.00 12.78 -29.26
N ARG A 440 -22.51 14.04 -29.18
CA ARG A 440 -21.08 14.40 -29.27
C ARG A 440 -20.74 15.64 -28.44
N GLY A 441 -19.63 15.58 -27.72
CA GLY A 441 -18.97 16.71 -27.08
C GLY A 441 -17.50 16.77 -27.44
N MET A 442 -16.90 17.95 -27.32
CA MET A 442 -15.45 18.12 -27.38
C MET A 442 -15.03 19.27 -26.47
N ILE A 443 -13.84 19.13 -25.89
CA ILE A 443 -13.13 20.18 -25.18
C ILE A 443 -11.65 20.14 -25.57
N GLY A 444 -11.04 21.32 -25.82
CA GLY A 444 -9.65 21.48 -26.27
C GLY A 444 -9.25 22.97 -26.28
N ASP A 445 -7.96 23.30 -26.06
CA ASP A 445 -7.46 24.69 -26.22
C ASP A 445 -7.35 25.00 -27.71
N ILE A 446 -8.38 25.59 -28.29
CA ILE A 446 -8.38 25.93 -29.73
C ILE A 446 -8.17 27.43 -29.96
N ASP A 447 -8.33 28.26 -28.93
CA ASP A 447 -8.38 29.71 -29.06
C ASP A 447 -7.55 30.43 -27.97
N SER A 448 -6.25 30.61 -28.25
CA SER A 448 -5.26 31.24 -27.36
C SER A 448 -5.60 32.65 -26.81
N ARG A 449 -6.69 33.27 -27.28
CA ARG A 449 -7.21 34.54 -26.73
C ARG A 449 -7.91 34.34 -25.38
N TYR A 450 -8.35 33.13 -25.07
CA TYR A 450 -9.09 32.80 -23.86
C TYR A 450 -8.28 31.79 -23.02
N PRO A 451 -8.10 32.02 -21.71
CA PRO A 451 -7.42 31.05 -20.86
C PRO A 451 -8.28 29.79 -20.64
N GLY A 452 -7.62 28.62 -20.66
CA GLY A 452 -8.25 27.32 -20.48
C GLY A 452 -8.63 26.65 -21.80
N GLN A 453 -9.39 25.57 -21.72
CA GLN A 453 -9.84 24.82 -22.88
C GLN A 453 -11.29 25.17 -23.25
N GLU A 454 -11.54 25.35 -24.54
CA GLU A 454 -12.86 25.62 -25.09
C GLU A 454 -13.69 24.36 -25.24
N ALA A 455 -14.99 24.45 -24.95
CA ALA A 455 -15.95 23.37 -25.06
C ALA A 455 -17.02 23.64 -26.14
N TRP A 456 -17.43 22.60 -26.85
CA TRP A 456 -18.55 22.63 -27.80
C TRP A 456 -19.18 21.25 -27.98
N SER A 457 -20.37 21.19 -28.59
CA SER A 457 -21.12 19.94 -28.75
C SER A 457 -21.95 19.88 -30.03
N SER A 458 -22.59 18.75 -30.29
CA SER A 458 -23.40 18.55 -31.51
C SER A 458 -24.68 19.39 -31.51
N THR A 459 -25.37 19.49 -30.38
CA THR A 459 -26.70 20.12 -30.29
C THR A 459 -26.64 21.63 -30.03
N VAL A 460 -25.54 22.15 -29.51
CA VAL A 460 -25.46 23.57 -29.13
C VAL A 460 -24.71 24.41 -30.17
N SER A 461 -25.16 25.66 -30.31
CA SER A 461 -24.59 26.61 -31.28
C SER A 461 -23.46 27.42 -30.65
N GLY A 462 -22.26 27.34 -31.22
CA GLY A 462 -21.10 28.14 -30.85
C GLY A 462 -20.06 27.40 -30.01
N THR A 463 -19.09 28.17 -29.52
CA THR A 463 -17.96 27.70 -28.71
C THR A 463 -17.99 28.42 -27.36
N PHE A 464 -17.72 27.69 -26.29
CA PHE A 464 -17.73 28.18 -24.91
C PHE A 464 -16.30 28.10 -24.35
N GLY A 465 -15.84 29.14 -23.66
CA GLY A 465 -14.59 29.04 -22.90
C GLY A 465 -14.76 28.20 -21.63
N ALA A 466 -13.66 27.94 -20.93
CA ALA A 466 -13.61 27.07 -19.74
C ALA A 466 -14.67 27.38 -18.66
N THR A 467 -15.06 28.65 -18.51
CA THR A 467 -16.08 29.11 -17.52
C THR A 467 -17.54 28.95 -17.98
N GLY A 468 -17.78 28.41 -19.17
CA GLY A 468 -19.13 28.30 -19.77
C GLY A 468 -19.62 29.57 -20.45
N THR A 469 -18.78 30.60 -20.56
CA THR A 469 -19.10 31.82 -21.32
C THR A 469 -18.98 31.54 -22.81
N ARG A 470 -20.01 31.86 -23.59
CA ARG A 470 -19.96 31.72 -25.06
C ARG A 470 -19.02 32.75 -25.66
N ILE A 471 -17.91 32.29 -26.24
CA ILE A 471 -16.85 33.14 -26.80
C ILE A 471 -16.96 33.32 -28.33
N SER A 472 -17.69 32.42 -29.00
CA SER A 472 -17.93 32.50 -30.45
C SER A 472 -19.31 31.98 -30.81
N THR A 473 -19.92 32.58 -31.82
CA THR A 473 -21.17 32.05 -32.42
C THR A 473 -20.92 30.97 -33.44
N ALA A 474 -19.71 30.90 -33.99
CA ALA A 474 -19.27 29.83 -34.88
C ALA A 474 -18.91 28.59 -34.06
N LYS A 475 -19.09 27.41 -34.64
CA LYS A 475 -18.78 26.12 -34.04
C LYS A 475 -17.65 25.45 -34.82
N PRO A 476 -16.70 24.77 -34.17
CA PRO A 476 -15.70 23.98 -34.87
C PRO A 476 -16.36 22.90 -35.75
N ALA A 477 -15.78 22.61 -36.92
CA ALA A 477 -16.39 21.70 -37.89
C ALA A 477 -16.45 20.23 -37.42
N SER A 478 -15.63 19.86 -36.44
CA SER A 478 -15.55 18.51 -35.88
C SER A 478 -15.99 18.50 -34.42
N VAL A 479 -16.68 17.43 -34.02
CA VAL A 479 -16.95 17.06 -32.62
C VAL A 479 -16.60 15.57 -32.48
N ASN A 480 -15.30 15.25 -32.50
CA ASN A 480 -14.82 13.87 -32.51
C ASN A 480 -13.52 13.68 -31.71
N PHE A 481 -12.37 14.03 -32.27
CA PHE A 481 -11.07 13.98 -31.58
C PHE A 481 -10.41 15.36 -31.61
N ARG A 482 -9.65 15.65 -30.55
CA ARG A 482 -8.56 16.62 -30.57
C ARG A 482 -7.25 15.91 -30.92
N VAL A 483 -6.28 16.65 -31.45
CA VAL A 483 -4.94 16.14 -31.77
C VAL A 483 -3.91 17.27 -31.71
N TYR A 484 -2.73 17.03 -31.13
CA TYR A 484 -1.59 17.94 -31.21
C TYR A 484 -0.83 17.64 -32.49
N TRP A 485 -0.95 18.47 -33.52
CA TRP A 485 -0.39 18.16 -34.84
C TRP A 485 0.63 19.19 -35.32
N ASP A 486 0.38 20.48 -35.14
CA ASP A 486 1.22 21.52 -35.74
C ASP A 486 2.39 21.99 -34.84
N GLY A 487 2.74 23.27 -34.90
CA GLY A 487 3.89 23.82 -34.20
C GLY A 487 3.55 24.60 -32.94
N ASP A 488 2.30 25.02 -32.75
CA ASP A 488 1.85 25.76 -31.57
C ASP A 488 1.35 24.81 -30.47
N LEU A 489 0.72 25.35 -29.41
CA LEU A 489 0.25 24.57 -28.26
C LEU A 489 -1.25 24.27 -28.33
N GLN A 490 -1.94 24.79 -29.34
CA GLN A 490 -3.38 24.61 -29.48
C GLN A 490 -3.70 23.21 -30.01
N ASP A 491 -4.91 22.77 -29.72
CA ASP A 491 -5.56 21.60 -30.25
C ASP A 491 -5.93 21.78 -31.73
N GLU A 492 -5.49 20.85 -32.58
CA GLU A 492 -6.15 20.59 -33.85
C GLU A 492 -7.31 19.62 -33.67
N LEU A 493 -8.15 19.50 -34.70
CA LEU A 493 -9.38 18.72 -34.69
C LEU A 493 -9.26 17.58 -35.69
N LEU A 494 -9.26 16.35 -35.17
CA LEU A 494 -9.24 15.12 -35.95
C LEU A 494 -10.67 14.58 -36.12
N ASN A 495 -11.03 14.29 -37.36
CA ASN A 495 -12.27 13.59 -37.69
C ASN A 495 -12.14 12.85 -39.01
N ASN A 496 -12.62 11.61 -39.08
CA ASN A 496 -12.45 10.76 -40.24
C ASN A 496 -10.96 10.66 -40.65
N ASN A 497 -10.59 11.23 -41.80
CA ASN A 497 -9.22 11.27 -42.30
C ASN A 497 -8.72 12.71 -42.46
N THR A 498 -9.19 13.64 -41.63
CA THR A 498 -8.87 15.06 -41.78
C THR A 498 -8.48 15.68 -40.45
N ILE A 499 -7.46 16.52 -40.50
CA ILE A 499 -7.02 17.39 -39.42
C ILE A 499 -7.35 18.82 -39.81
N ASP A 500 -8.18 19.48 -39.03
CA ASP A 500 -8.58 20.88 -39.20
C ASP A 500 -8.09 21.71 -38.01
N LYS A 501 -7.80 23.00 -38.22
CA LYS A 501 -7.42 23.94 -37.15
C LYS A 501 -8.45 25.04 -37.01
N TRP A 502 -8.74 25.43 -35.77
CA TRP A 502 -9.57 26.59 -35.48
C TRP A 502 -8.85 27.90 -35.84
N ASN A 503 -9.60 28.87 -36.39
CA ASN A 503 -9.04 30.17 -36.80
C ASN A 503 -9.71 31.36 -36.09
N GLY A 504 -10.43 31.12 -35.00
CA GLY A 504 -11.14 32.14 -34.23
C GLY A 504 -12.60 32.35 -34.61
N ASN A 505 -13.01 31.95 -35.84
CA ASN A 505 -14.40 32.09 -36.31
C ASN A 505 -14.88 30.94 -37.22
N GLY A 506 -14.15 29.83 -37.24
CA GLY A 506 -14.38 28.67 -38.09
C GLY A 506 -13.17 27.75 -38.07
N THR A 507 -13.13 26.78 -39.00
CA THR A 507 -11.99 25.88 -39.13
C THR A 507 -11.43 25.90 -40.55
N SER A 508 -10.14 25.61 -40.67
CA SER A 508 -9.44 25.43 -41.94
C SER A 508 -8.71 24.09 -41.96
N ARG A 509 -8.72 23.44 -43.13
CA ARG A 509 -8.00 22.17 -43.35
C ARG A 509 -6.49 22.37 -43.17
N VAL A 510 -5.90 21.61 -42.25
CA VAL A 510 -4.44 21.46 -42.10
C VAL A 510 -3.96 20.35 -43.03
N LEU A 511 -4.57 19.17 -42.90
CA LEU A 511 -4.14 17.99 -43.65
C LEU A 511 -5.28 17.00 -43.91
N SER A 512 -5.29 16.42 -45.10
CA SER A 512 -6.07 15.20 -45.39
C SER A 512 -5.14 14.00 -45.33
N LEU A 513 -5.42 13.09 -44.41
CA LEU A 513 -4.66 11.88 -44.14
C LEU A 513 -4.98 10.78 -45.16
N THR A 514 -4.01 9.88 -45.38
CA THR A 514 -4.18 8.71 -46.23
C THR A 514 -4.83 7.57 -45.45
N GLY A 515 -5.85 6.94 -46.01
CA GLY A 515 -6.56 5.81 -45.38
C GLY A 515 -7.98 6.16 -44.95
N ASN A 516 -8.60 5.21 -44.24
CA ASN A 516 -9.98 5.27 -43.79
C ASN A 516 -10.03 5.33 -42.27
N SER A 517 -11.09 5.94 -41.76
CA SER A 517 -11.46 5.87 -40.35
C SER A 517 -12.22 4.59 -40.03
N CYS A 518 -12.31 4.29 -38.73
CA CYS A 518 -12.98 3.14 -38.17
C CYS A 518 -14.41 3.47 -37.69
N ASN A 519 -15.15 2.42 -37.31
CA ASN A 519 -16.38 2.53 -36.52
C ASN A 519 -17.52 3.34 -37.15
N GLY A 520 -17.62 3.35 -38.48
CA GLY A 520 -18.75 3.94 -39.22
C GLY A 520 -18.88 5.45 -39.00
N THR A 521 -20.03 5.91 -38.48
CA THR A 521 -20.27 7.35 -38.23
C THR A 521 -19.45 7.90 -37.06
N LYS A 522 -18.90 7.04 -36.18
CA LYS A 522 -17.95 7.48 -35.15
C LYS A 522 -16.66 8.01 -35.78
N ALA A 523 -16.26 7.49 -36.94
CA ALA A 523 -15.19 8.03 -37.79
C ALA A 523 -13.87 8.27 -37.03
N THR A 524 -13.51 7.33 -36.17
CA THR A 524 -12.33 7.39 -35.30
C THR A 524 -11.07 6.95 -36.05
N PRO A 525 -9.87 7.40 -35.66
CA PRO A 525 -8.65 6.77 -36.14
C PRO A 525 -8.54 5.32 -35.65
N ASN A 526 -7.61 4.53 -36.21
CA ASN A 526 -7.21 3.29 -35.56
C ASN A 526 -6.51 3.60 -34.23
N LEU A 527 -5.71 4.68 -34.20
CA LEU A 527 -5.06 5.26 -33.02
C LEU A 527 -4.65 6.73 -33.27
N SER A 528 -4.78 7.59 -32.27
CA SER A 528 -4.11 8.90 -32.16
C SER A 528 -3.27 8.93 -30.88
N ALA A 529 -1.94 9.07 -30.99
CA ALA A 529 -1.03 9.05 -29.85
C ALA A 529 0.39 9.55 -30.21
N ASP A 530 1.13 10.16 -29.27
CA ASP A 530 2.59 10.35 -29.34
C ASP A 530 3.29 8.98 -29.22
N ILE A 531 3.56 8.32 -30.34
CA ILE A 531 4.17 6.98 -30.37
C ILE A 531 5.56 7.00 -31.02
N LEU A 532 5.96 8.14 -31.58
CA LEU A 532 7.27 8.43 -32.17
C LEU A 532 7.52 9.94 -32.06
N GLY A 533 8.74 10.38 -32.38
CA GLY A 533 9.03 11.79 -32.54
C GLY A 533 9.06 12.55 -31.22
N ASP A 534 8.69 13.83 -31.29
CA ASP A 534 8.52 14.70 -30.13
C ASP A 534 7.09 14.62 -29.59
N TRP A 535 6.68 15.57 -28.76
CA TRP A 535 5.41 15.55 -28.01
C TRP A 535 4.12 15.52 -28.83
N ARG A 536 4.18 15.60 -30.17
CA ARG A 536 2.98 15.67 -31.01
C ARG A 536 2.51 14.28 -31.39
N GLU A 537 1.24 14.20 -31.70
CA GLU A 537 0.57 12.92 -31.87
C GLU A 537 0.67 12.41 -33.30
N GLU A 538 1.05 11.13 -33.44
CA GLU A 538 0.85 10.39 -34.68
C GLU A 538 -0.61 9.97 -34.83
N VAL A 539 -1.04 9.79 -36.07
CA VAL A 539 -2.36 9.23 -36.41
C VAL A 539 -2.20 7.99 -37.30
N ILE A 540 -2.83 6.88 -36.89
CA ILE A 540 -2.87 5.64 -37.67
C ILE A 540 -4.24 5.47 -38.31
N LEU A 541 -4.26 5.23 -39.63
CA LEU A 541 -5.45 4.89 -40.42
C LEU A 541 -5.22 3.60 -41.22
N HIS A 542 -6.30 2.92 -41.62
CA HIS A 542 -6.22 1.65 -42.36
C HIS A 542 -6.67 1.78 -43.82
N ASP A 543 -6.24 0.87 -44.69
CA ASP A 543 -6.64 0.86 -46.11
C ASP A 543 -7.93 0.07 -46.40
N GLY A 544 -8.62 -0.42 -45.36
CA GLY A 544 -9.77 -1.33 -45.51
C GLY A 544 -9.38 -2.76 -45.88
N ALA A 545 -8.09 -3.06 -45.99
CA ALA A 545 -7.58 -4.38 -46.32
C ALA A 545 -6.56 -4.86 -45.28
N ASN A 546 -5.27 -4.63 -45.51
CA ASN A 546 -4.21 -5.15 -44.67
C ASN A 546 -3.02 -4.19 -44.57
N ARG A 547 -3.23 -2.89 -44.77
CA ARG A 547 -2.19 -1.89 -44.55
C ARG A 547 -2.64 -0.86 -43.53
N LEU A 548 -1.67 -0.39 -42.76
CA LEU A 548 -1.79 0.78 -41.90
C LEU A 548 -0.92 1.91 -42.45
N TYR A 549 -1.43 3.12 -42.31
CA TYR A 549 -0.77 4.38 -42.64
C TYR A 549 -0.49 5.11 -41.33
N ILE A 550 0.77 5.12 -40.92
CA ILE A 550 1.25 5.84 -39.74
C ILE A 550 1.68 7.23 -40.19
N HIS A 551 0.99 8.25 -39.71
CA HIS A 551 1.26 9.66 -40.04
C HIS A 551 1.95 10.32 -38.87
N THR A 552 3.05 11.03 -39.14
CA THR A 552 3.73 11.90 -38.17
C THR A 552 3.82 13.31 -38.76
N THR A 553 3.85 14.33 -37.90
CA THR A 553 3.96 15.72 -38.34
C THR A 553 5.36 16.05 -38.87
N THR A 554 5.44 17.01 -39.79
CA THR A 554 6.71 17.60 -40.26
C THR A 554 6.74 19.11 -40.14
N ILE A 555 5.72 19.68 -39.46
CA ILE A 555 5.64 21.11 -39.17
C ILE A 555 6.60 21.39 -38.02
N PRO A 556 7.53 22.35 -38.09
CA PRO A 556 8.39 22.63 -36.95
C PRO A 556 7.65 23.32 -35.79
N THR A 557 7.81 22.80 -34.58
CA THR A 557 7.48 23.50 -33.31
C THR A 557 8.69 24.20 -32.70
N GLN A 558 8.44 25.19 -31.83
CA GLN A 558 9.43 25.82 -30.95
C GLN A 558 9.37 25.29 -29.51
N HIS A 559 8.40 24.42 -29.21
CA HIS A 559 8.12 23.94 -27.86
C HIS A 559 8.86 22.63 -27.57
N LYS A 560 9.47 22.56 -26.37
CA LYS A 560 10.07 21.34 -25.82
C LYS A 560 9.18 20.83 -24.70
N LEU A 561 8.67 19.62 -24.87
CA LEU A 561 7.83 18.93 -23.90
C LEU A 561 8.34 17.50 -23.72
N TYR A 562 8.05 16.95 -22.55
CA TYR A 562 8.18 15.51 -22.34
C TYR A 562 7.26 14.77 -23.32
N THR A 563 7.64 13.55 -23.71
CA THR A 563 6.72 12.68 -24.45
C THR A 563 5.43 12.53 -23.64
N LEU A 564 4.29 12.66 -24.31
CA LEU A 564 2.98 12.62 -23.66
C LEU A 564 2.70 11.23 -23.09
N MET A 565 3.35 10.18 -23.61
CA MET A 565 3.28 8.83 -23.04
C MET A 565 3.89 8.71 -21.65
N HIS A 566 4.59 9.75 -21.16
CA HIS A 566 5.08 9.84 -19.78
C HIS A 566 4.17 10.70 -18.88
N ASP A 567 3.09 11.30 -19.41
CA ASP A 567 2.00 11.86 -18.61
C ASP A 567 1.04 10.73 -18.17
N PRO A 568 0.74 10.57 -16.88
CA PRO A 568 -0.05 9.43 -16.41
C PRO A 568 -1.49 9.42 -16.93
N VAL A 569 -2.15 10.58 -17.02
CA VAL A 569 -3.53 10.67 -17.52
C VAL A 569 -3.58 10.36 -19.00
N TYR A 570 -2.65 10.92 -19.77
CA TYR A 570 -2.52 10.66 -21.21
C TYR A 570 -2.19 9.20 -21.51
N ARG A 571 -1.25 8.59 -20.78
CA ARG A 571 -0.89 7.18 -21.01
C ARG A 571 -2.03 6.22 -20.65
N ASN A 572 -2.77 6.51 -19.56
CA ASN A 572 -4.03 5.81 -19.28
C ASN A 572 -5.02 6.01 -20.42
N ALA A 573 -5.09 7.21 -20.99
CA ALA A 573 -5.97 7.50 -22.11
C ALA A 573 -5.68 6.73 -23.38
N ILE A 574 -4.42 6.47 -23.69
CA ILE A 574 -4.09 5.58 -24.80
C ILE A 574 -4.59 4.15 -24.54
N SER A 575 -4.58 3.69 -23.29
CA SER A 575 -5.11 2.35 -22.96
C SER A 575 -6.62 2.24 -23.18
N TRP A 576 -7.38 3.28 -22.83
CA TRP A 576 -8.83 3.26 -22.93
C TRP A 576 -9.35 3.77 -24.28
N GLN A 577 -8.51 4.34 -25.15
CA GLN A 577 -8.93 4.90 -26.44
C GLN A 577 -9.73 3.90 -27.28
N GLN A 578 -9.45 2.60 -27.17
CA GLN A 578 -10.18 1.53 -27.86
C GLN A 578 -11.55 1.18 -27.26
N SER A 579 -11.89 1.71 -26.08
CA SER A 579 -13.06 1.30 -25.29
C SER A 579 -14.37 1.82 -25.87
N SER A 580 -15.23 0.91 -26.32
CA SER A 580 -16.56 1.20 -26.87
C SER A 580 -16.57 2.33 -27.93
N TYR A 581 -16.90 3.56 -27.54
CA TYR A 581 -16.83 4.74 -28.41
C TYR A 581 -15.59 5.54 -28.04
N ASN A 582 -14.55 5.38 -28.86
CA ASN A 582 -13.23 5.97 -28.66
C ASN A 582 -13.33 7.47 -28.34
N GLN A 583 -12.62 7.93 -27.30
CA GLN A 583 -12.47 9.35 -26.97
C GLN A 583 -11.02 9.79 -27.20
N PRO A 584 -10.72 11.08 -27.43
CA PRO A 584 -9.35 11.54 -27.57
C PRO A 584 -8.62 11.61 -26.23
N PRO A 585 -7.30 11.34 -26.20
CA PRO A 585 -6.51 11.46 -24.98
C PRO A 585 -6.35 12.91 -24.54
N HIS A 586 -6.23 13.10 -23.23
CA HIS A 586 -6.03 14.41 -22.59
C HIS A 586 -4.87 14.32 -21.58
N LEU A 587 -4.28 15.47 -21.25
CA LEU A 587 -3.18 15.58 -20.29
C LEU A 587 -3.72 15.79 -18.87
N GLY A 588 -2.95 15.34 -17.88
CA GLY A 588 -3.20 15.63 -16.45
C GLY A 588 -2.87 17.06 -16.02
N PHE A 589 -2.52 17.92 -16.97
CA PHE A 589 -2.16 19.32 -16.76
C PHE A 589 -2.55 20.16 -17.98
N PHE A 590 -2.79 21.45 -17.79
CA PHE A 590 -3.09 22.36 -18.89
C PHE A 590 -1.85 22.72 -19.71
N LEU A 591 -1.93 22.50 -21.03
CA LEU A 591 -0.90 22.86 -21.99
C LEU A 591 -1.31 24.11 -22.79
N GLY A 592 -1.07 25.30 -22.24
CA GLY A 592 -1.33 26.57 -22.93
C GLY A 592 -0.17 27.57 -22.81
N ALA A 593 -0.45 28.88 -22.85
CA ALA A 593 0.56 29.95 -22.79
C ALA A 593 1.43 29.88 -21.52
N GLY A 594 2.52 29.11 -21.57
CA GLY A 594 3.39 28.85 -20.42
C GLY A 594 4.03 27.47 -20.42
N VAL A 595 4.47 26.93 -21.56
CA VAL A 595 5.07 25.58 -21.69
C VAL A 595 6.15 25.24 -20.64
N ASP A 596 6.86 26.25 -20.13
CA ASP A 596 7.86 26.10 -19.05
C ASP A 596 7.26 25.58 -17.72
N GLN A 597 5.94 25.73 -17.55
CA GLN A 597 5.14 25.30 -16.40
C GLN A 597 4.71 23.83 -16.48
N ALA A 598 4.93 23.12 -17.60
CA ALA A 598 4.65 21.70 -17.67
C ALA A 598 5.37 20.96 -16.51
N PRO A 599 4.65 20.13 -15.74
CA PRO A 599 5.23 19.43 -14.61
C PRO A 599 6.27 18.43 -15.10
N THR A 600 7.33 18.23 -14.31
CA THR A 600 8.21 17.08 -14.54
C THR A 600 7.44 15.83 -14.09
N PRO A 601 7.27 14.82 -14.96
CA PRO A 601 6.56 13.59 -14.60
C PRO A 601 7.19 12.93 -13.36
N ASN A 602 6.38 12.62 -12.36
CA ASN A 602 6.83 11.91 -11.15
C ASN A 602 6.83 10.39 -11.39
N ILE A 603 7.80 9.92 -12.17
CA ILE A 603 7.81 8.57 -12.71
C ILE A 603 9.17 7.88 -12.53
N VAL A 604 9.15 6.55 -12.57
CA VAL A 604 10.32 5.69 -12.75
C VAL A 604 10.12 4.83 -13.99
N LEU A 605 11.18 4.59 -14.77
CA LEU A 605 11.08 3.76 -15.97
C LEU A 605 11.26 2.27 -15.62
N VAL A 606 10.36 1.42 -16.12
CA VAL A 606 10.42 -0.04 -15.95
C VAL A 606 11.65 -0.62 -16.68
N GLY A 607 12.24 -1.71 -16.20
CA GLY A 607 13.39 -2.34 -16.87
C GLY A 607 14.73 -1.59 -16.78
N GLN A 608 14.81 -0.36 -16.23
CA GLN A 608 16.06 0.33 -15.84
C GLN A 608 16.71 -0.26 -14.57
N TYR A 609 16.34 -1.47 -14.17
CA TYR A 609 16.99 -2.17 -13.07
C TYR A 609 18.30 -2.78 -13.54
N THR A 610 19.38 -2.00 -13.52
CA THR A 610 20.57 -2.55 -12.87
C THR A 610 20.17 -2.79 -11.41
N SER A 611 20.39 -3.99 -10.89
CA SER A 611 20.16 -4.32 -9.47
C SER A 611 20.51 -3.11 -8.58
N ASN A 612 19.53 -2.58 -7.85
CA ASN A 612 19.74 -1.47 -6.93
C ASN A 612 20.97 -1.77 -6.06
N ARG A 613 22.00 -0.92 -6.15
CA ARG A 613 23.21 -1.08 -5.37
C ARG A 613 23.02 -0.35 -4.05
N LEU A 614 22.70 -1.12 -3.01
CA LEU A 614 22.47 -0.63 -1.64
C LEU A 614 23.40 0.55 -1.25
N PRO A 615 22.86 1.54 -0.52
CA PRO A 615 23.58 2.75 -0.21
C PRO A 615 24.76 2.46 0.71
N THR A 616 25.63 3.45 0.88
CA THR A 616 26.69 3.43 1.90
C THR A 616 26.36 4.42 3.00
N VAL A 617 26.64 4.05 4.25
CA VAL A 617 26.45 4.95 5.40
C VAL A 617 27.53 4.74 6.45
N SER A 618 28.01 5.84 7.04
CA SER A 618 28.98 5.84 8.12
C SER A 618 28.69 6.98 9.10
N LEU A 619 28.77 6.68 10.40
CA LEU A 619 28.73 7.71 11.43
C LEU A 619 30.03 8.52 11.41
N THR A 620 29.91 9.84 11.43
CA THR A 620 31.04 10.78 11.56
C THR A 620 31.15 11.37 12.96
N ALA A 621 30.05 11.38 13.73
CA ALA A 621 30.03 11.66 15.16
C ALA A 621 28.81 10.96 15.81
N PRO A 622 28.87 10.58 17.10
CA PRO A 622 30.03 10.64 17.99
C PRO A 622 31.09 9.58 17.62
N ALA A 623 32.34 9.80 18.05
CA ALA A 623 33.39 8.79 17.89
C ALA A 623 33.10 7.56 18.78
N ASN A 624 33.49 6.37 18.32
CA ASN A 624 33.38 5.17 19.14
C ASN A 624 34.20 5.32 20.44
N ASN A 625 33.60 4.94 21.56
CA ASN A 625 34.02 5.15 22.95
C ASN A 625 34.07 6.61 23.44
N ALA A 626 33.35 7.54 22.78
CA ALA A 626 33.22 8.90 23.30
C ALA A 626 32.55 8.90 24.69
N SER A 627 32.95 9.83 25.56
CA SER A 627 32.43 9.97 26.91
C SER A 627 31.81 11.35 27.17
N TYR A 628 30.71 11.35 27.92
CA TYR A 628 29.93 12.54 28.27
C TYR A 628 29.53 12.50 29.75
N LEU A 629 29.01 13.61 30.29
CA LEU A 629 28.43 13.69 31.64
C LEU A 629 26.91 13.87 31.56
N ALA A 630 26.17 13.16 32.40
CA ALA A 630 24.72 13.26 32.43
C ALA A 630 24.26 14.57 33.11
N PRO A 631 23.17 15.22 32.61
CA PRO A 631 22.48 14.92 31.35
C PRO A 631 23.30 15.40 30.14
N ALA A 632 23.55 14.51 29.18
CA ALA A 632 24.35 14.83 28.00
C ALA A 632 23.48 15.30 26.82
N SER A 633 24.08 16.10 25.94
CA SER A 633 23.56 16.36 24.59
C SER A 633 24.61 15.87 23.59
N ILE A 634 24.22 14.89 22.77
CA ILE A 634 25.09 14.17 21.85
C ILE A 634 24.67 14.51 20.43
N ASN A 635 25.53 15.23 19.70
CA ASN A 635 25.32 15.48 18.28
C ASN A 635 25.76 14.26 17.46
N ILE A 636 24.84 13.70 16.68
CA ILE A 636 25.03 12.51 15.87
C ILE A 636 25.02 12.96 14.41
N THR A 637 26.06 12.62 13.66
CA THR A 637 26.18 12.98 12.24
C THR A 637 26.59 11.77 11.43
N ALA A 638 26.12 11.67 10.19
CA ALA A 638 26.47 10.59 9.28
C ALA A 638 26.76 11.09 7.87
N ASN A 639 27.68 10.41 7.19
CA ASN A 639 27.85 10.51 5.75
C ASN A 639 27.14 9.32 5.12
N ALA A 640 26.21 9.59 4.21
CA ALA A 640 25.56 8.58 3.40
C ALA A 640 25.66 8.98 1.91
N SER A 641 25.90 7.99 1.06
CA SER A 641 25.95 8.17 -0.39
C SER A 641 25.47 6.93 -1.09
N ASP A 642 24.82 7.13 -2.23
CA ASP A 642 24.32 6.06 -3.07
C ASP A 642 25.01 6.14 -4.44
N ALA A 643 25.38 4.98 -4.99
CA ALA A 643 26.27 4.94 -6.14
C ALA A 643 25.54 5.00 -7.49
N ASP A 644 24.27 4.57 -7.49
CA ASP A 644 23.36 4.51 -8.63
C ASP A 644 22.10 5.37 -8.43
N GLY A 645 21.98 6.05 -7.29
CA GLY A 645 20.87 6.95 -7.00
C GLY A 645 21.20 8.03 -5.97
N THR A 646 20.23 8.32 -5.11
CA THR A 646 20.27 9.35 -4.08
C THR A 646 19.79 8.78 -2.75
N ILE A 647 20.20 9.38 -1.64
CA ILE A 647 19.74 8.98 -0.31
C ILE A 647 18.40 9.66 -0.04
N SER A 648 17.38 8.86 0.24
CA SER A 648 16.03 9.30 0.63
C SER A 648 15.99 9.72 2.10
N SER A 649 16.64 8.97 2.99
CA SER A 649 16.76 9.35 4.41
C SER A 649 17.89 8.64 5.14
N VAL A 650 18.30 9.21 6.28
CA VAL A 650 19.17 8.58 7.27
C VAL A 650 18.48 8.57 8.63
N ALA A 651 18.23 7.37 9.16
CA ALA A 651 17.66 7.14 10.48
C ALA A 651 18.77 6.79 11.50
N PHE A 652 18.74 7.41 12.67
CA PHE A 652 19.69 7.20 13.76
C PHE A 652 19.06 6.36 14.86
N PHE A 653 19.77 5.35 15.35
CA PHE A 653 19.28 4.41 16.36
C PHE A 653 20.21 4.37 17.57
N ASN A 654 19.64 4.09 18.74
CA ASN A 654 20.35 3.56 19.91
C ASN A 654 19.94 2.10 20.12
N GLY A 655 20.84 1.16 19.84
CA GLY A 655 20.50 -0.25 19.70
C GLY A 655 19.50 -0.44 18.56
N THR A 656 18.30 -0.91 18.88
CA THR A 656 17.17 -1.04 17.93
C THR A 656 16.17 0.11 18.03
N THR A 657 16.34 1.05 18.97
CA THR A 657 15.39 2.15 19.18
C THR A 657 15.73 3.32 18.26
N LEU A 658 14.79 3.72 17.41
CA LEU A 658 14.92 4.92 16.58
C LEU A 658 14.95 6.16 17.47
N ILE A 659 16.00 6.97 17.36
CA ILE A 659 16.15 8.23 18.12
C ILE A 659 15.90 9.47 17.26
N GLY A 660 16.07 9.39 15.94
CA GLY A 660 15.73 10.46 15.01
C GLY A 660 15.97 10.09 13.54
N THR A 661 15.44 10.89 12.62
CA THR A 661 15.61 10.71 11.16
C THR A 661 15.91 12.06 10.52
N ASP A 662 16.79 12.08 9.53
CA ASP A 662 17.09 13.25 8.71
C ASP A 662 17.06 12.88 7.23
N ALA A 663 16.32 13.64 6.43
CA ALA A 663 16.16 13.41 5.00
C ALA A 663 17.03 14.34 4.14
N THR A 664 17.76 15.30 4.75
CA THR A 664 18.54 16.30 4.00
C THR A 664 20.01 16.30 4.43
N ALA A 665 20.92 16.10 3.49
CA ALA A 665 22.35 16.21 3.77
C ALA A 665 22.73 17.68 4.10
N PRO A 666 23.60 17.94 5.10
CA PRO A 666 24.33 16.97 5.91
C PRO A 666 23.47 16.32 7.01
N TYR A 667 23.44 14.98 7.03
CA TYR A 667 22.57 14.22 7.93
C TYR A 667 23.02 14.35 9.38
N SER A 668 22.16 14.94 10.21
CA SER A 668 22.47 15.21 11.61
C SER A 668 21.25 15.11 12.53
N PHE A 669 21.49 14.67 13.75
CA PHE A 669 20.49 14.61 14.80
C PHE A 669 21.10 14.91 16.17
N ASN A 670 20.48 15.83 16.93
CA ASN A 670 20.95 16.20 18.26
C ASN A 670 20.15 15.48 19.35
N TRP A 671 20.75 14.45 19.95
CA TRP A 671 20.13 13.66 21.00
C TRP A 671 20.37 14.30 22.38
N THR A 672 19.34 14.87 22.99
CA THR A 672 19.44 15.65 24.24
C THR A 672 18.94 14.90 25.47
N ASN A 673 19.31 15.38 26.67
CA ASN A 673 18.92 14.82 27.98
C ASN A 673 19.30 13.34 28.16
N VAL A 674 20.43 12.93 27.59
CA VAL A 674 20.91 11.55 27.68
C VAL A 674 21.40 11.26 29.10
N ALA A 675 20.78 10.29 29.75
CA ALA A 675 21.08 9.90 31.13
C ALA A 675 22.46 9.22 31.24
N ALA A 676 22.91 8.96 32.48
CA ALA A 676 24.12 8.17 32.68
C ALA A 676 23.88 6.72 32.22
N GLY A 677 24.79 6.19 31.41
CA GLY A 677 24.65 4.88 30.79
C GLY A 677 25.60 4.69 29.61
N THR A 678 25.63 3.47 29.08
CA THR A 678 26.36 3.13 27.85
C THR A 678 25.36 2.97 26.71
N TYR A 679 25.59 3.65 25.59
CA TYR A 679 24.69 3.70 24.44
C TYR A 679 25.41 3.21 23.20
N SER A 680 24.70 2.55 22.28
CA SER A 680 25.25 2.03 21.04
C SER A 680 24.52 2.65 19.86
N ILE A 681 25.16 3.59 19.19
CA ILE A 681 24.52 4.41 18.15
C ILE A 681 24.84 3.85 16.77
N THR A 682 23.83 3.72 15.90
CA THR A 682 23.99 3.37 14.47
C THR A 682 23.22 4.36 13.60
N ALA A 683 23.62 4.48 12.33
CA ALA A 683 22.86 5.17 11.29
C ALA A 683 22.45 4.17 10.21
N VAL A 684 21.21 4.28 9.71
CA VAL A 684 20.66 3.50 8.61
C VAL A 684 20.30 4.44 7.49
N ALA A 685 20.93 4.30 6.33
CA ALA A 685 20.56 5.07 5.15
C ALA A 685 19.61 4.26 4.26
N THR A 686 18.62 4.94 3.69
CA THR A 686 17.69 4.41 2.70
C THR A 686 17.86 5.18 1.40
N ASP A 687 18.05 4.49 0.28
CA ASP A 687 18.16 5.11 -1.05
C ASP A 687 16.78 5.42 -1.66
N ASN A 688 16.75 6.08 -2.82
CA ASN A 688 15.53 6.40 -3.56
C ASN A 688 14.82 5.19 -4.21
N ALA A 689 15.45 4.01 -4.17
CA ALA A 689 14.90 2.74 -4.63
C ALA A 689 14.51 1.80 -3.46
N GLY A 690 14.56 2.29 -2.21
CA GLY A 690 14.19 1.55 -0.99
C GLY A 690 15.25 0.60 -0.44
N GLY A 691 16.44 0.54 -1.03
CA GLY A 691 17.58 -0.22 -0.49
C GLY A 691 18.11 0.42 0.79
N THR A 692 18.63 -0.40 1.71
CA THR A 692 19.11 0.07 3.00
C THR A 692 20.50 -0.44 3.33
N ALA A 693 21.26 0.38 4.07
CA ALA A 693 22.52 -0.01 4.67
C ALA A 693 22.66 0.56 6.08
N ILE A 694 23.41 -0.14 6.92
CA ILE A 694 23.61 0.20 8.33
C ILE A 694 25.09 0.51 8.58
N SER A 695 25.37 1.56 9.35
CA SER A 695 26.72 1.93 9.73
C SER A 695 27.29 0.97 10.78
N ALA A 696 28.62 0.99 10.96
CA ALA A 696 29.20 0.47 12.19
C ALA A 696 28.62 1.20 13.41
N ALA A 697 28.50 0.49 14.53
CA ALA A 697 28.01 1.07 15.78
C ALA A 697 29.10 1.90 16.48
N ALA A 698 28.71 3.07 17.00
CA ALA A 698 29.51 3.89 17.90
C ALA A 698 28.99 3.72 19.33
N VAL A 699 29.79 3.11 20.21
CA VAL A 699 29.47 2.98 21.63
C VAL A 699 29.88 4.26 22.35
N VAL A 700 29.01 4.86 23.14
CA VAL A 700 29.32 6.06 23.94
C VAL A 700 28.95 5.85 25.40
N THR A 701 29.72 6.45 26.32
CA THR A 701 29.50 6.32 27.77
C THR A 701 29.16 7.67 28.38
N VAL A 702 28.00 7.78 29.01
CA VAL A 702 27.60 8.95 29.78
C VAL A 702 27.76 8.63 31.26
N SER A 703 28.62 9.36 31.98
CA SER A 703 28.88 9.14 33.41
C SER A 703 28.05 10.07 34.29
N SER A 704 27.73 9.63 35.51
CA SER A 704 27.09 10.48 36.52
C SER A 704 28.06 11.50 37.11
N THR A 705 27.55 12.67 37.52
CA THR A 705 28.33 13.69 38.22
C THR A 705 28.51 13.32 39.71
N PRO A 706 29.71 13.44 40.31
CA PRO A 706 29.88 13.20 41.76
C PRO A 706 29.11 14.22 42.62
N VAL A 707 28.35 13.76 43.64
CA VAL A 707 27.52 14.60 44.53
C VAL A 707 28.17 14.71 45.93
N ALA A 708 28.15 15.90 46.54
CA ALA A 708 28.63 16.13 47.92
C ALA A 708 27.66 15.57 48.99
N PRO A 709 28.14 15.08 50.16
CA PRO A 709 27.28 14.43 51.16
C PRO A 709 26.33 15.43 51.84
N PHE A 710 25.06 15.03 52.01
CA PHE A 710 24.04 15.80 52.72
C PHE A 710 24.10 15.55 54.23
N LYS A 711 24.00 16.62 55.04
CA LYS A 711 24.04 16.56 56.50
C LYS A 711 22.74 17.09 57.11
N LEU A 712 22.14 16.31 57.99
CA LEU A 712 20.94 16.68 58.74
C LEU A 712 21.30 16.79 60.23
N GLN A 713 21.05 17.95 60.83
CA GLN A 713 21.36 18.20 62.25
C GLN A 713 20.36 17.45 63.15
N GLY A 714 20.83 16.97 64.29
CA GLY A 714 20.07 16.17 65.25
C GLY A 714 18.83 16.92 65.73
N GLU A 715 18.97 18.19 66.06
CA GLU A 715 17.88 19.06 66.52
C GLU A 715 16.79 19.34 65.49
N SER A 716 16.99 18.94 64.22
CA SER A 716 15.97 19.01 63.16
C SER A 716 14.99 17.84 63.17
N ALA A 717 14.92 17.08 64.26
CA ALA A 717 14.00 15.95 64.40
C ALA A 717 12.53 16.39 64.26
N CYS A 718 11.76 15.60 63.51
CA CYS A 718 10.31 15.73 63.37
C CYS A 718 9.55 15.45 64.68
N SER A 719 10.07 14.54 65.51
CA SER A 719 9.50 14.20 66.81
C SER A 719 10.57 13.59 67.71
N VAL A 720 10.49 13.86 69.03
CA VAL A 720 11.44 13.37 70.03
C VAL A 720 10.69 13.08 71.34
N ASP A 721 10.83 11.86 71.86
CA ASP A 721 10.41 11.49 73.21
C ASP A 721 11.50 11.88 74.20
N GLY A 722 11.67 13.18 74.44
CA GLY A 722 12.75 13.76 75.23
C GLY A 722 12.97 15.25 74.89
N ILE A 723 14.22 15.69 74.95
CA ILE A 723 14.62 17.07 74.60
C ILE A 723 15.09 17.09 73.15
N ALA A 724 14.36 17.81 72.30
CA ALA A 724 14.66 17.88 70.87
C ALA A 724 15.91 18.70 70.54
N ASN A 725 16.26 19.69 71.36
CA ASN A 725 17.47 20.49 71.20
C ASN A 725 18.09 20.80 72.57
N GLU A 726 18.93 19.90 73.06
CA GLU A 726 19.76 20.11 74.24
C GLU A 726 21.16 20.56 73.82
N ASN A 727 21.81 21.43 74.60
CA ASN A 727 23.10 22.01 74.26
C ASN A 727 24.06 22.14 75.46
N THR A 728 23.81 21.38 76.53
CA THR A 728 24.62 21.44 77.77
C THR A 728 25.99 20.78 77.61
N ASN A 729 26.07 19.71 76.80
CA ASN A 729 27.31 19.00 76.53
C ASN A 729 27.98 19.55 75.26
N THR A 730 29.09 20.26 75.40
CA THR A 730 29.81 20.88 74.27
C THR A 730 30.35 19.87 73.26
N GLY A 731 30.61 20.32 72.02
CA GLY A 731 31.24 19.52 70.95
C GLY A 731 30.29 18.97 69.88
N PHE A 732 28.99 19.28 69.98
CA PHE A 732 27.99 19.07 68.92
C PHE A 732 28.24 19.99 67.72
N ASN A 733 27.71 19.61 66.56
CA ASN A 733 27.61 20.45 65.37
C ASN A 733 26.25 21.17 65.38
N GLY A 734 26.15 22.34 64.74
CA GLY A 734 24.89 23.08 64.72
C GLY A 734 24.59 23.78 66.05
N THR A 735 23.35 23.70 66.51
CA THR A 735 22.83 24.48 67.67
C THR A 735 22.60 23.66 68.93
N GLY A 736 22.60 22.33 68.81
CA GLY A 736 22.54 21.39 69.92
C GLY A 736 22.42 19.96 69.41
N TYR A 737 21.75 19.09 70.16
CA TYR A 737 21.57 17.68 69.84
C TYR A 737 20.27 17.14 70.44
N VAL A 738 19.85 15.96 69.99
CA VAL A 738 18.69 15.24 70.52
C VAL A 738 19.09 14.40 71.72
N ASN A 739 18.32 14.52 72.80
CA ASN A 739 18.43 13.70 74.00
C ASN A 739 17.08 13.04 74.29
N VAL A 740 16.97 11.73 74.08
CA VAL A 740 15.74 10.98 74.37
C VAL A 740 15.65 10.62 75.85
N ASN A 741 14.43 10.43 76.36
CA ASN A 741 14.19 10.03 77.74
C ASN A 741 14.93 8.72 78.09
N ASN A 742 15.35 8.56 79.34
CA ASN A 742 15.93 7.31 79.84
C ASN A 742 14.83 6.25 80.02
N ALA A 743 14.36 5.66 78.92
CA ALA A 743 13.35 4.61 78.91
C ALA A 743 13.52 3.69 77.70
N VAL A 744 13.08 2.43 77.83
CA VAL A 744 12.91 1.55 76.66
C VAL A 744 11.79 2.12 75.79
N GLY A 745 12.01 2.21 74.49
CA GLY A 745 11.02 2.68 73.52
C GLY A 745 10.99 4.19 73.27
N SER A 746 11.71 5.00 74.07
CA SER A 746 11.87 6.43 73.77
C SER A 746 12.57 6.59 72.41
N LYS A 747 12.03 7.45 71.54
CA LYS A 747 12.53 7.57 70.16
C LYS A 747 12.67 9.00 69.67
N ALA A 748 13.39 9.15 68.57
CA ALA A 748 13.45 10.37 67.78
C ALA A 748 13.33 10.04 66.29
N SER A 749 12.66 10.92 65.53
CA SER A 749 12.41 10.72 64.11
C SER A 749 12.86 11.92 63.26
N TRP A 750 13.39 11.67 62.06
CA TRP A 750 13.86 12.68 61.10
C TRP A 750 13.30 12.39 59.71
N ALA A 751 12.93 13.43 58.96
CA ALA A 751 12.48 13.30 57.58
C ALA A 751 13.60 13.63 56.59
N VAL A 752 13.78 12.77 55.58
CA VAL A 752 14.71 12.96 54.44
C VAL A 752 14.01 12.64 53.13
N SER A 753 14.30 13.37 52.06
CA SER A 753 13.77 13.09 50.72
C SER A 753 14.86 12.54 49.81
N ALA A 754 14.64 11.37 49.22
CA ALA A 754 15.58 10.72 48.31
C ALA A 754 15.18 10.92 46.84
N GLY A 755 16.14 11.26 45.98
CA GLY A 755 15.92 11.43 44.53
C GLY A 755 15.52 10.14 43.81
N ALA A 756 15.98 8.98 44.28
CA ALA A 756 15.58 7.66 43.84
C ALA A 756 15.51 6.68 45.03
N ALA A 757 14.86 5.54 44.85
CA ALA A 757 14.84 4.47 45.83
C ALA A 757 16.20 3.74 45.84
N GLY A 758 16.73 3.41 47.01
CA GLY A 758 18.02 2.73 47.11
C GLY A 758 18.59 2.63 48.52
N ASN A 759 19.69 1.88 48.65
CA ASN A 759 20.42 1.76 49.91
C ASN A 759 21.39 2.93 50.07
N VAL A 760 21.29 3.64 51.19
CA VAL A 760 22.12 4.80 51.51
C VAL A 760 22.86 4.56 52.83
N GLY A 761 24.16 4.84 52.82
CA GLY A 761 24.97 4.86 54.03
C GLY A 761 24.68 6.11 54.86
N VAL A 762 24.27 5.92 56.11
CA VAL A 762 23.99 6.98 57.08
C VAL A 762 25.00 6.91 58.21
N THR A 763 25.78 7.98 58.36
CA THR A 763 26.69 8.16 59.50
C THR A 763 25.98 8.97 60.58
N ILE A 764 25.76 8.37 61.73
CA ILE A 764 25.10 8.93 62.91
C ILE A 764 26.17 9.39 63.89
N ARG A 765 26.30 10.70 64.11
CA ARG A 765 27.18 11.29 65.12
C ARG A 765 26.45 11.34 66.46
N PHE A 766 27.07 10.81 67.51
CA PHE A 766 26.44 10.63 68.81
C PHE A 766 27.43 10.77 69.98
N ALA A 767 26.91 11.00 71.19
CA ALA A 767 27.66 10.90 72.44
C ALA A 767 26.96 9.95 73.41
N ASN A 768 27.69 9.05 74.04
CA ASN A 768 27.20 8.17 75.09
C ASN A 768 28.18 8.25 76.27
N GLY A 769 28.02 9.22 77.15
CA GLY A 769 29.00 9.53 78.19
C GLY A 769 29.19 8.45 79.27
N THR A 770 28.56 7.29 79.12
CA THR A 770 28.71 6.14 80.01
C THR A 770 29.78 5.17 79.50
N THR A 771 30.06 4.12 80.28
CA THR A 771 30.93 2.99 79.87
C THR A 771 30.14 1.82 79.26
N ALA A 772 28.81 1.82 79.39
CA ALA A 772 27.94 0.79 78.84
C ALA A 772 27.41 1.21 77.46
N ASN A 773 27.32 0.27 76.53
CA ASN A 773 26.74 0.55 75.22
C ASN A 773 25.23 0.79 75.38
N ARG A 774 24.71 1.80 74.66
CA ARG A 774 23.27 2.01 74.51
C ARG A 774 22.86 1.52 73.14
N THR A 775 21.85 0.66 73.04
CA THR A 775 21.38 0.12 71.76
C THR A 775 20.06 0.76 71.35
N MET A 776 19.89 1.01 70.05
CA MET A 776 18.62 1.47 69.47
C MET A 776 18.25 0.67 68.22
N SER A 777 16.96 0.49 67.96
CA SER A 777 16.49 0.03 66.65
C SER A 777 16.35 1.20 65.67
N VAL A 778 16.44 0.91 64.37
CA VAL A 778 16.28 1.90 63.30
C VAL A 778 15.15 1.47 62.38
N ALA A 779 14.14 2.33 62.25
CA ALA A 779 13.01 2.14 61.35
C ALA A 779 12.95 3.23 60.28
N VAL A 780 12.56 2.87 59.06
CA VAL A 780 12.28 3.79 57.96
C VAL A 780 10.81 3.59 57.56
N ASN A 781 10.04 4.68 57.50
CA ASN A 781 8.62 4.66 57.15
C ASN A 781 7.80 3.68 58.00
N GLY A 782 8.14 3.57 59.29
CA GLY A 782 7.48 2.67 60.24
C GLY A 782 7.97 1.22 60.22
N VAL A 783 8.83 0.84 59.28
CA VAL A 783 9.40 -0.51 59.17
C VAL A 783 10.79 -0.56 59.80
N THR A 784 10.98 -1.38 60.82
CA THR A 784 12.30 -1.61 61.44
C THR A 784 13.23 -2.30 60.44
N GLN A 785 14.25 -1.58 59.96
CA GLN A 785 15.27 -2.13 59.06
C GLN A 785 16.48 -2.66 59.82
N ILE A 786 16.78 -2.08 60.99
CA ILE A 786 17.89 -2.53 61.84
C ILE A 786 17.35 -2.78 63.24
N ALA A 787 17.37 -4.04 63.67
CA ALA A 787 16.81 -4.45 64.96
C ALA A 787 17.61 -3.93 66.15
N SER A 788 18.92 -3.72 66.01
CA SER A 788 19.79 -3.17 67.07
C SER A 788 21.08 -2.57 66.50
N VAL A 789 21.30 -1.29 66.77
CA VAL A 789 22.55 -0.55 66.54
C VAL A 789 23.17 -0.26 67.89
N SER A 790 24.42 -0.67 68.10
CA SER A 790 25.15 -0.44 69.35
C SER A 790 25.90 0.89 69.32
N PHE A 791 25.50 1.82 70.17
CA PHE A 791 26.20 3.07 70.41
C PHE A 791 27.15 2.92 71.59
N THR A 792 28.44 2.77 71.28
CA THR A 792 29.48 2.47 72.27
C THR A 792 29.66 3.59 73.29
N GLY A 793 30.01 3.22 74.53
CA GLY A 793 30.33 4.21 75.57
C GLY A 793 31.51 5.09 75.15
N THR A 794 31.32 6.41 75.15
CA THR A 794 32.34 7.41 74.82
C THR A 794 33.10 7.92 76.06
N GLY A 795 32.66 7.53 77.27
CA GLY A 795 33.31 7.86 78.54
C GLY A 795 33.06 9.28 79.06
N ALA A 796 32.58 10.20 78.23
CA ALA A 796 32.10 11.53 78.62
C ALA A 796 31.05 12.04 77.63
N TRP A 797 30.03 12.75 78.11
CA TRP A 797 28.94 13.28 77.26
C TRP A 797 29.38 14.40 76.30
N THR A 798 30.58 14.95 76.51
CA THR A 798 31.24 15.90 75.60
C THR A 798 32.13 15.23 74.54
N THR A 799 32.26 13.90 74.58
CA THR A 799 33.03 13.12 73.61
C THR A 799 32.09 12.48 72.60
N TRP A 800 32.22 12.88 71.34
CA TRP A 800 31.36 12.47 70.22
C TRP A 800 32.04 11.41 69.36
N ASN A 801 31.29 10.40 68.94
CA ASN A 801 31.71 9.32 68.06
C ASN A 801 30.68 9.12 66.94
N THR A 802 30.96 8.23 65.99
CA THR A 802 30.04 7.94 64.87
C THR A 802 29.69 6.46 64.79
N ALA A 803 28.44 6.17 64.44
CA ALA A 803 27.98 4.85 64.02
C ALA A 803 27.52 4.93 62.56
N VAL A 804 27.83 3.90 61.76
CA VAL A 804 27.42 3.86 60.35
C VAL A 804 26.38 2.77 60.18
N VAL A 805 25.28 3.10 59.51
CA VAL A 805 24.20 2.17 59.16
C VAL A 805 23.90 2.25 57.67
N GLN A 806 23.38 1.18 57.09
CA GLN A 806 22.88 1.13 55.72
C GLN A 806 21.37 1.05 55.77
N LEU A 807 20.69 2.02 55.16
CA LEU A 807 19.23 2.11 55.17
C LEU A 807 18.70 2.11 53.74
N SER A 808 17.66 1.32 53.48
CA SER A 808 16.93 1.35 52.23
C SER A 808 15.89 2.47 52.29
N LEU A 809 16.04 3.50 51.46
CA LEU A 809 15.08 4.61 51.35
C LEU A 809 14.22 4.42 50.11
N SER A 810 12.93 4.76 50.20
CA SER A 810 12.05 4.89 49.03
C SER A 810 12.35 6.19 48.29
N GLN A 811 12.04 6.27 46.99
CA GLN A 811 12.06 7.56 46.28
C GLN A 811 11.05 8.52 46.93
N GLY A 812 11.42 9.78 47.07
CA GLY A 812 10.61 10.79 47.76
C GLY A 812 10.84 10.80 49.27
N ASN A 813 9.81 11.17 50.03
CA ASN A 813 9.93 11.47 51.45
C ASN A 813 10.01 10.20 52.32
N ASN A 814 10.95 10.17 53.26
CA ASN A 814 11.20 9.05 54.18
C ASN A 814 11.29 9.55 55.63
N LEU A 815 10.66 8.83 56.56
CA LEU A 815 10.73 9.08 58.01
C LEU A 815 11.64 8.04 58.69
N LEU A 816 12.84 8.46 59.06
CA LEU A 816 13.80 7.69 59.84
C LEU A 816 13.49 7.79 61.33
N THR A 817 13.44 6.69 62.07
CA THR A 817 13.15 6.66 63.52
C THR A 817 14.16 5.80 64.27
N LEU A 818 14.83 6.38 65.28
CA LEU A 818 15.70 5.66 66.21
C LEU A 818 14.95 5.43 67.53
N SER A 819 14.81 4.18 67.98
CA SER A 819 14.10 3.84 69.23
C SER A 819 15.00 3.13 70.24
N SER A 820 15.06 3.63 71.47
CA SER A 820 15.87 3.04 72.55
C SER A 820 15.45 1.60 72.87
N LEU A 821 16.43 0.71 73.03
CA LEU A 821 16.24 -0.67 73.47
C LEU A 821 16.71 -0.89 74.91
N THR A 822 17.11 0.18 75.63
CA THR A 822 17.65 0.08 76.99
C THR A 822 16.87 0.95 77.96
N GLU A 823 16.80 0.52 79.22
CA GLU A 823 16.13 1.28 80.29
C GLU A 823 16.79 2.64 80.55
N ASN A 824 18.05 2.79 80.18
CA ASN A 824 18.79 4.04 80.30
C ASN A 824 18.64 4.96 79.07
N GLY A 825 17.73 4.67 78.13
CA GLY A 825 17.53 5.48 76.92
C GLY A 825 18.59 5.26 75.82
N GLY A 826 18.58 6.14 74.82
CA GLY A 826 19.55 6.19 73.72
C GLY A 826 20.76 7.09 74.03
N PRO A 827 21.80 7.14 73.17
CA PRO A 827 22.80 8.19 73.22
C PRO A 827 22.22 9.57 72.84
N ASN A 828 23.00 10.63 73.02
CA ASN A 828 22.72 11.94 72.45
C ASN A 828 23.01 11.89 70.94
N ILE A 829 22.08 12.29 70.07
CA ILE A 829 22.21 12.24 68.61
C ILE A 829 22.40 13.66 68.05
N ASP A 830 23.48 13.87 67.32
CA ASP A 830 23.94 15.20 66.90
C ASP A 830 23.85 15.46 65.39
N GLU A 831 24.23 14.52 64.53
CA GLU A 831 24.19 14.73 63.08
C GLU A 831 23.99 13.41 62.35
N LEU A 832 23.22 13.43 61.27
CA LEU A 832 23.04 12.34 60.33
C LEU A 832 23.64 12.76 58.97
N THR A 833 24.68 12.06 58.50
CA THR A 833 25.34 12.34 57.21
C THR A 833 25.05 11.23 56.20
N PHE A 834 24.60 11.59 54.99
CA PHE A 834 24.19 10.69 53.91
C PHE A 834 25.23 10.70 52.78
N ALA A 835 25.70 9.51 52.38
CA ALA A 835 26.88 9.34 51.51
C ALA A 835 26.60 9.25 49.99
N SER A 836 25.34 9.22 49.53
CA SER A 836 25.01 9.01 48.10
C SER A 836 23.59 9.45 47.69
N ASP A 837 23.42 9.79 46.41
CA ASP A 837 22.20 10.31 45.73
C ASP A 837 21.73 11.68 46.26
N PRO A 838 20.97 12.54 45.54
CA PRO A 838 20.56 13.82 46.10
C PRO A 838 19.52 13.58 47.20
N ILE A 839 20.01 13.33 48.41
CA ILE A 839 19.24 13.36 49.65
C ILE A 839 19.12 14.81 50.09
N THR A 840 17.90 15.22 50.41
CA THR A 840 17.60 16.55 50.95
C THR A 840 16.75 16.42 52.21
N GLN A 841 16.54 17.52 52.94
CA GLN A 841 15.66 17.51 54.12
C GLN A 841 14.22 17.20 53.68
N GLY A 842 13.62 16.19 54.31
CA GLY A 842 12.26 15.74 54.01
C GLY A 842 11.19 16.53 54.79
N GLN A 843 9.93 16.26 54.49
CA GLN A 843 8.78 16.84 55.16
C GLN A 843 8.23 15.90 56.23
N CYS A 844 7.97 16.40 57.44
CA CYS A 844 7.54 15.54 58.54
C CYS A 844 6.14 14.91 58.36
N ASN A 845 5.29 15.43 57.45
CA ASN A 845 3.89 15.00 57.27
C ASN A 845 3.42 14.97 55.79
N ALA A 846 3.91 14.05 54.93
CA ALA A 846 3.45 13.92 53.54
C ALA A 846 3.11 12.46 53.15
N THR A 847 1.97 12.22 52.49
CA THR A 847 1.58 10.94 51.84
C THR A 847 1.53 11.11 50.32
N GLN A 848 2.30 10.32 49.55
CA GLN A 848 2.37 10.34 48.07
C GLN A 848 2.12 8.92 47.49
N ASN A 849 1.35 8.83 46.38
CA ASN A 849 1.07 7.58 45.65
C ASN A 849 2.21 7.18 44.69
N THR A 850 2.51 5.89 44.56
CA THR A 850 3.64 5.30 43.84
C THR A 850 3.11 4.43 42.70
N PRO A 851 3.59 4.57 41.45
CA PRO A 851 3.14 3.72 40.35
C PRO A 851 3.49 2.23 40.56
N PRO A 852 2.69 1.29 40.02
CA PRO A 852 2.92 -0.13 40.19
C PRO A 852 4.16 -0.61 39.41
N ILE A 853 4.76 -1.72 39.80
CA ILE A 853 5.85 -2.39 39.06
C ILE A 853 5.25 -3.52 38.21
N VAL A 854 5.75 -3.72 36.99
CA VAL A 854 5.32 -4.82 36.10
C VAL A 854 6.48 -5.43 35.30
N SER A 855 6.49 -6.76 35.17
CA SER A 855 7.41 -7.49 34.30
C SER A 855 6.74 -8.67 33.62
N LEU A 856 7.11 -8.94 32.36
CA LEU A 856 6.74 -10.18 31.67
C LEU A 856 7.57 -11.33 32.22
N THR A 857 6.90 -12.40 32.64
CA THR A 857 7.51 -13.60 33.22
C THR A 857 7.47 -14.81 32.28
N SER A 858 6.62 -14.77 31.24
CA SER A 858 6.57 -15.79 30.17
C SER A 858 5.99 -15.18 28.88
N PRO A 859 6.47 -15.59 27.68
CA PRO A 859 7.68 -16.40 27.48
C PRO A 859 8.98 -15.59 27.71
N PRO A 860 10.14 -16.23 27.87
CA PRO A 860 11.43 -15.53 27.82
C PRO A 860 11.66 -14.86 26.46
N SER A 861 12.42 -13.77 26.42
CA SER A 861 12.78 -13.13 25.15
C SER A 861 13.61 -14.06 24.25
N ASN A 862 13.39 -13.93 22.95
CA ASN A 862 13.90 -14.75 21.85
C ASN A 862 13.49 -16.23 21.90
N THR A 863 12.43 -16.57 22.64
CA THR A 863 11.90 -17.93 22.62
C THR A 863 11.41 -18.27 21.22
N GLU A 864 11.84 -19.41 20.71
CA GLU A 864 11.38 -19.95 19.43
C GLU A 864 10.22 -20.92 19.64
N PHE A 865 9.17 -20.74 18.85
CA PHE A 865 8.03 -21.63 18.76
C PHE A 865 7.87 -22.12 17.33
N THR A 866 6.96 -23.05 17.09
CA THR A 866 6.66 -23.55 15.76
C THR A 866 5.19 -23.37 15.42
N ALA A 867 4.89 -22.90 14.22
CA ALA A 867 3.56 -22.58 13.75
C ALA A 867 2.73 -23.85 13.48
N PRO A 868 1.43 -23.86 13.84
CA PRO A 868 0.76 -22.85 14.67
C PRO A 868 1.21 -22.95 16.13
N ALA A 869 1.69 -21.84 16.70
CA ALA A 869 2.14 -21.80 18.09
C ALA A 869 1.01 -21.32 19.01
N THR A 870 0.95 -21.88 20.22
CA THR A 870 0.20 -21.28 21.33
C THR A 870 1.20 -20.93 22.40
N ILE A 871 1.20 -19.67 22.84
CA ILE A 871 2.14 -19.17 23.84
C ILE A 871 1.35 -18.61 25.03
N THR A 872 1.88 -18.80 26.23
CA THR A 872 1.32 -18.21 27.44
C THR A 872 2.08 -16.93 27.76
N LEU A 873 1.38 -15.81 27.69
CA LEU A 873 1.86 -14.53 28.20
C LEU A 873 1.55 -14.48 29.69
N SER A 874 2.57 -14.29 30.52
CA SER A 874 2.37 -14.08 31.96
C SER A 874 3.14 -12.86 32.41
N ALA A 875 2.57 -12.11 33.35
CA ALA A 875 3.20 -10.94 33.95
C ALA A 875 3.09 -10.96 35.47
N SER A 876 4.15 -10.51 36.13
CA SER A 876 4.13 -10.19 37.56
C SER A 876 3.94 -8.69 37.71
N ALA A 877 2.87 -8.28 38.38
CA ALA A 877 2.65 -6.88 38.72
C ALA A 877 2.32 -6.74 40.19
N SER A 878 2.88 -5.72 40.84
CA SER A 878 2.67 -5.41 42.25
C SER A 878 2.73 -3.92 42.47
N ASP A 879 1.93 -3.43 43.39
CA ASP A 879 1.92 -2.03 43.78
C ASP A 879 2.35 -1.87 45.24
N LEU A 880 3.12 -0.84 45.54
CA LEU A 880 3.80 -0.71 46.84
C LEU A 880 2.93 -0.01 47.89
N ASP A 881 2.06 0.91 47.46
CA ASP A 881 1.18 1.70 48.32
C ASP A 881 -0.30 1.60 47.94
N GLY A 882 -0.62 0.68 47.04
CA GLY A 882 -1.97 0.41 46.57
C GLY A 882 -2.15 -1.02 46.06
N SER A 883 -3.02 -1.16 45.08
CA SER A 883 -3.31 -2.44 44.43
C SER A 883 -3.38 -2.26 42.92
N VAL A 884 -2.81 -3.21 42.16
CA VAL A 884 -2.91 -3.24 40.70
C VAL A 884 -4.35 -3.55 40.28
N THR A 885 -4.97 -2.66 39.51
CA THR A 885 -6.34 -2.79 39.00
C THR A 885 -6.43 -3.56 37.68
N LYS A 886 -5.39 -3.50 36.83
CA LYS A 886 -5.30 -4.25 35.57
C LYS A 886 -3.88 -4.40 35.04
N VAL A 887 -3.65 -5.44 34.25
CA VAL A 887 -2.48 -5.64 33.38
C VAL A 887 -2.92 -5.84 31.93
N GLU A 888 -2.34 -5.09 31.01
CA GLU A 888 -2.63 -5.12 29.57
C GLU A 888 -1.42 -5.66 28.78
N PHE A 889 -1.62 -6.67 27.92
CA PHE A 889 -0.57 -7.25 27.06
C PHE A 889 -0.68 -6.70 25.64
N PHE A 890 0.44 -6.31 25.01
CA PHE A 890 0.47 -5.72 23.66
C PHE A 890 1.45 -6.44 22.74
N ASN A 891 1.17 -6.47 21.43
CA ASN A 891 2.13 -6.77 20.36
C ASN A 891 2.39 -5.49 19.55
N GLY A 892 3.56 -4.87 19.70
CA GLY A 892 3.78 -3.50 19.24
C GLY A 892 2.79 -2.54 19.93
N SER A 893 2.01 -1.78 19.15
CA SER A 893 0.95 -0.90 19.66
C SER A 893 -0.41 -1.59 19.81
N THR A 894 -0.57 -2.81 19.31
CA THR A 894 -1.85 -3.53 19.29
C THR A 894 -2.09 -4.24 20.63
N LEU A 895 -3.20 -3.92 21.30
CA LEU A 895 -3.61 -4.62 22.52
C LEU A 895 -4.00 -6.06 22.19
N ILE A 896 -3.34 -7.03 22.83
CA ILE A 896 -3.62 -8.48 22.71
C ILE A 896 -4.72 -8.87 23.70
N ALA A 897 -4.57 -8.47 24.96
CA ALA A 897 -5.46 -8.85 26.05
C ALA A 897 -5.36 -7.90 27.26
N THR A 898 -6.41 -7.84 28.06
CA THR A 898 -6.41 -7.21 29.39
C THR A 898 -6.76 -8.27 30.43
N ASP A 899 -5.97 -8.37 31.49
CA ASP A 899 -6.24 -9.22 32.63
C ASP A 899 -6.33 -8.38 33.90
N ILE A 900 -7.41 -8.56 34.65
CA ILE A 900 -7.71 -7.81 35.87
C ILE A 900 -7.53 -8.66 37.14
N THR A 901 -7.14 -9.94 37.01
CA THR A 901 -7.01 -10.86 38.14
C THR A 901 -5.61 -11.46 38.19
N ALA A 902 -4.86 -11.21 39.28
CA ALA A 902 -3.57 -11.87 39.49
C ALA A 902 -3.76 -13.38 39.80
N PRO A 903 -2.91 -14.29 39.29
CA PRO A 903 -1.74 -14.03 38.44
C PRO A 903 -2.12 -13.66 36.99
N TYR A 904 -1.57 -12.56 36.50
CA TYR A 904 -1.93 -12.00 35.20
C TYR A 904 -1.38 -12.87 34.08
N SER A 905 -2.26 -13.52 33.32
CA SER A 905 -1.86 -14.46 32.29
C SER A 905 -2.88 -14.56 31.16
N PHE A 906 -2.39 -14.75 29.94
CA PHE A 906 -3.20 -14.89 28.74
C PHE A 906 -2.64 -15.97 27.80
N PHE A 907 -3.51 -16.84 27.28
CA PHE A 907 -3.16 -17.81 26.24
C PHE A 907 -3.34 -17.19 24.86
N TRP A 908 -2.23 -16.87 24.20
CA TRP A 908 -2.23 -16.39 22.83
C TRP A 908 -2.07 -17.59 21.90
N THR A 909 -3.15 -17.99 21.22
CA THR A 909 -3.23 -19.22 20.41
C THR A 909 -3.10 -18.93 18.92
N ASN A 910 -2.77 -19.95 18.13
CA ASN A 910 -2.71 -19.92 16.66
C ASN A 910 -1.74 -18.89 16.06
N LEU A 911 -0.61 -18.63 16.72
CA LEU A 911 0.43 -17.77 16.15
C LEU A 911 1.01 -18.42 14.89
N SER A 912 0.88 -17.72 13.77
CA SER A 912 1.51 -18.07 12.50
C SER A 912 3.03 -17.92 12.58
N ALA A 913 3.74 -18.42 11.56
CA ALA A 913 5.18 -18.19 11.50
C ALA A 913 5.45 -16.69 11.38
N GLY A 914 6.37 -16.17 12.20
CA GLY A 914 6.60 -14.73 12.32
C GLY A 914 7.34 -14.35 13.60
N VAL A 915 7.78 -13.09 13.67
CA VAL A 915 8.45 -12.50 14.83
C VAL A 915 7.46 -11.57 15.54
N TYR A 916 7.30 -11.73 16.85
CA TYR A 916 6.35 -10.95 17.67
C TYR A 916 7.08 -10.19 18.78
N ASN A 917 6.62 -8.98 19.11
CA ASN A 917 7.24 -8.09 20.09
C ASN A 917 6.25 -7.66 21.18
N ILE A 918 6.39 -8.23 22.39
CA ILE A 918 5.34 -8.24 23.42
C ILE A 918 5.71 -7.36 24.63
N THR A 919 4.77 -6.56 25.14
CA THR A 919 4.89 -5.78 26.41
C THR A 919 3.71 -6.03 27.35
N ALA A 920 3.87 -5.74 28.65
CA ALA A 920 2.79 -5.74 29.65
C ALA A 920 2.72 -4.38 30.37
N LYS A 921 1.52 -3.80 30.55
CA LYS A 921 1.28 -2.52 31.26
C LYS A 921 0.39 -2.72 32.47
N ALA A 922 0.85 -2.36 33.67
CA ALA A 922 0.06 -2.40 34.89
C ALA A 922 -0.46 -1.01 35.30
N THR A 923 -1.67 -0.94 35.84
CA THR A 923 -2.29 0.30 36.40
C THR A 923 -2.74 0.06 37.83
N ASP A 924 -2.55 1.01 38.76
CA ASP A 924 -2.95 0.90 40.17
C ASP A 924 -4.39 1.41 40.45
N ASN A 925 -4.79 1.42 41.72
CA ASN A 925 -6.10 1.88 42.20
C ASN A 925 -6.22 3.41 42.34
N GLN A 926 -5.15 4.14 42.08
CA GLN A 926 -5.08 5.61 42.12
C GLN A 926 -4.77 6.20 40.73
N GLY A 927 -4.70 5.36 39.70
CA GLY A 927 -4.58 5.71 38.29
C GLY A 927 -3.15 5.79 37.74
N ALA A 928 -2.12 5.51 38.53
CA ALA A 928 -0.74 5.50 38.01
C ALA A 928 -0.44 4.16 37.31
N SER A 929 0.46 4.18 36.33
CA SER A 929 0.72 3.02 35.48
C SER A 929 2.19 2.91 35.06
N THR A 930 2.65 1.68 34.85
CA THR A 930 4.00 1.34 34.37
C THR A 930 3.90 0.30 33.26
N THR A 931 4.80 0.35 32.27
CA THR A 931 4.92 -0.63 31.18
C THR A 931 6.24 -1.40 31.31
N SER A 932 6.22 -2.71 31.09
CA SER A 932 7.38 -3.59 31.13
C SER A 932 8.30 -3.36 29.94
N SER A 933 9.55 -3.84 30.06
CA SER A 933 10.40 -4.07 28.88
C SER A 933 9.71 -5.02 27.90
N ALA A 934 9.99 -4.84 26.61
CA ALA A 934 9.47 -5.70 25.56
C ALA A 934 10.28 -7.01 25.44
N ILE A 935 9.62 -8.09 25.07
CA ILE A 935 10.25 -9.37 24.71
C ILE A 935 9.96 -9.70 23.25
N THR A 936 10.94 -10.29 22.57
CA THR A 936 10.73 -10.81 21.21
C THR A 936 10.48 -12.31 21.25
N ILE A 937 9.67 -12.86 20.37
CA ILE A 937 9.60 -14.31 20.12
C ILE A 937 9.58 -14.60 18.62
N ASN A 938 9.98 -15.80 18.23
CA ASN A 938 10.03 -16.22 16.82
C ASN A 938 9.23 -17.50 16.63
N VAL A 939 8.34 -17.56 15.64
CA VAL A 939 7.54 -18.75 15.34
C VAL A 939 7.95 -19.29 13.96
N LYS A 940 8.41 -20.56 13.88
CA LYS A 940 8.96 -21.22 12.67
C LYS A 940 8.00 -22.25 12.07
N SER A 941 8.07 -22.55 10.77
CA SER A 941 7.28 -23.63 10.14
C SER A 941 7.91 -25.02 10.37
N VAL A 942 7.10 -26.10 10.43
CA VAL A 942 7.59 -27.50 10.63
C VAL A 942 7.30 -28.37 9.41
N GLY A 943 8.32 -29.10 8.92
CA GLY A 943 8.17 -30.22 7.97
C GLY A 943 8.60 -31.54 8.62
N GLY A 944 7.86 -32.63 8.43
CA GLY A 944 8.16 -33.94 9.03
C GLY A 944 7.72 -35.15 8.20
N SER A 945 8.55 -36.21 8.22
CA SER A 945 8.51 -37.45 7.42
C SER A 945 8.04 -38.71 8.20
N GLN A 946 7.83 -39.81 7.47
CA GLN A 946 7.03 -41.01 7.81
C GLN A 946 7.54 -41.95 8.94
N GLU A 947 8.68 -41.72 9.60
CA GLU A 947 9.28 -42.70 10.55
C GLU A 947 8.81 -42.59 12.02
N SER A 948 7.99 -41.58 12.35
CA SER A 948 7.73 -41.19 13.74
C SER A 948 6.41 -41.72 14.32
N ILE A 949 5.39 -41.95 13.50
CA ILE A 949 4.10 -42.53 13.89
C ILE A 949 3.88 -43.80 13.07
N THR A 950 3.51 -44.90 13.72
CA THR A 950 3.15 -46.16 13.07
C THR A 950 1.63 -46.29 12.96
N GLY A 951 1.13 -46.49 11.75
CA GLY A 951 -0.28 -46.74 11.47
C GLY A 951 -0.54 -46.86 9.96
N PRO A 952 -1.78 -47.15 9.53
CA PRO A 952 -2.09 -47.28 8.11
C PRO A 952 -1.82 -45.98 7.34
N ALA A 953 -1.14 -46.07 6.19
CA ALA A 953 -0.91 -44.91 5.31
C ALA A 953 -2.19 -44.47 4.56
N CYS A 954 -3.27 -45.25 4.64
CA CYS A 954 -4.57 -44.88 4.11
C CYS A 954 -5.72 -45.51 4.92
N SER A 955 -6.92 -44.95 4.78
CA SER A 955 -8.17 -45.48 5.33
C SER A 955 -9.32 -45.43 4.33
N VAL A 956 -10.39 -46.18 4.59
CA VAL A 956 -11.67 -46.09 3.84
C VAL A 956 -12.74 -45.39 4.70
N PRO A 957 -13.75 -44.72 4.12
CA PRO A 957 -14.85 -44.11 4.90
C PRO A 957 -15.58 -45.12 5.81
N ASN A 958 -16.11 -44.65 6.94
CA ASN A 958 -16.83 -45.47 7.95
C ASN A 958 -16.02 -46.63 8.54
N SER A 959 -14.73 -46.42 8.79
CA SER A 959 -13.85 -47.39 9.44
C SER A 959 -13.16 -46.79 10.66
N THR A 960 -12.59 -47.63 11.51
CA THR A 960 -11.78 -47.20 12.65
C THR A 960 -10.37 -47.71 12.45
N ILE A 961 -9.39 -46.81 12.45
CA ILE A 961 -7.97 -47.16 12.32
C ILE A 961 -7.14 -46.58 13.46
N SER A 962 -6.11 -47.32 13.88
CA SER A 962 -5.30 -47.00 15.05
C SER A 962 -3.89 -46.54 14.66
N PHE A 963 -3.37 -45.57 15.40
CA PHE A 963 -2.03 -45.02 15.27
C PHE A 963 -1.30 -45.11 16.60
N GLU A 964 0.00 -45.38 16.53
CA GLU A 964 0.87 -45.52 17.69
C GLU A 964 2.18 -44.78 17.46
N LEU A 965 2.59 -43.96 18.41
CA LEU A 965 3.87 -43.25 18.36
C LEU A 965 5.03 -44.23 18.49
N ASN A 966 6.11 -44.06 17.72
CA ASN A 966 7.29 -44.93 17.81
C ASN A 966 7.85 -45.01 19.26
N PRO A 967 8.09 -46.21 19.83
CA PRO A 967 8.62 -46.39 21.19
C PRO A 967 9.87 -45.59 21.53
N SER A 968 10.78 -45.37 20.57
CA SER A 968 12.00 -44.60 20.79
C SER A 968 11.74 -43.13 21.16
N LEU A 969 10.59 -42.60 20.77
CA LEU A 969 10.17 -41.21 21.00
C LEU A 969 9.39 -41.03 22.31
N ARG A 970 9.16 -42.10 23.09
CA ARG A 970 8.35 -42.06 24.32
C ARG A 970 9.16 -41.79 25.59
N ASN A 971 10.49 -41.87 25.53
CA ASN A 971 11.33 -41.74 26.72
C ASN A 971 11.31 -40.31 27.26
N GLY A 972 10.91 -40.12 28.52
CA GLY A 972 10.73 -38.81 29.15
C GLY A 972 9.41 -38.09 28.80
N ALA A 973 8.54 -38.69 28.00
CA ALA A 973 7.26 -38.08 27.63
C ALA A 973 6.28 -38.05 28.82
N THR A 974 5.67 -36.89 29.06
CA THR A 974 4.73 -36.61 30.14
C THR A 974 3.28 -36.49 29.67
N ALA A 975 3.05 -36.10 28.41
CA ALA A 975 1.72 -35.98 27.83
C ALA A 975 1.76 -36.20 26.30
N TYR A 976 0.64 -36.68 25.76
CA TYR A 976 0.44 -36.88 24.32
C TYR A 976 -0.85 -36.19 23.89
N SER A 977 -0.82 -35.50 22.76
CA SER A 977 -1.97 -34.80 22.18
C SER A 977 -2.09 -35.19 20.72
N TRP A 978 -3.15 -35.91 20.37
CA TRP A 978 -3.38 -36.41 19.02
C TRP A 978 -4.38 -35.54 18.27
N TRP A 979 -4.09 -35.19 17.01
CA TRP A 979 -5.02 -34.47 16.13
C TRP A 979 -4.92 -34.95 14.67
N THR A 980 -5.90 -34.58 13.84
CA THR A 980 -5.87 -34.82 12.39
C THR A 980 -6.24 -33.57 11.60
N SER A 981 -5.63 -33.37 10.42
CA SER A 981 -5.90 -32.23 9.52
C SER A 981 -6.99 -32.49 8.47
N GLY A 982 -7.51 -33.73 8.38
CA GLY A 982 -8.58 -34.12 7.45
C GLY A 982 -9.94 -34.29 8.11
N TYR A 983 -11.03 -34.36 7.32
CA TYR A 983 -12.37 -34.62 7.85
C TYR A 983 -12.43 -36.02 8.47
N SER A 984 -12.74 -36.12 9.76
CA SER A 984 -12.94 -37.38 10.49
C SER A 984 -14.20 -37.32 11.34
N LYS A 985 -14.79 -38.49 11.63
CA LYS A 985 -15.99 -38.56 12.47
C LYS A 985 -15.64 -38.35 13.94
N SER A 986 -14.56 -38.98 14.38
CA SER A 986 -13.97 -38.77 15.70
C SER A 986 -12.49 -39.15 15.67
N PHE A 987 -11.67 -38.49 16.48
CA PHE A 987 -10.29 -38.88 16.71
C PHE A 987 -10.00 -38.83 18.21
N THR A 988 -9.71 -39.97 18.80
CA THR A 988 -9.61 -40.11 20.26
C THR A 988 -8.37 -40.87 20.66
N ALA A 989 -7.60 -40.32 21.60
CA ALA A 989 -6.51 -41.05 22.25
C ALA A 989 -7.06 -42.26 23.01
N GLU A 990 -6.32 -43.37 23.01
CA GLU A 990 -6.75 -44.60 23.67
C GLU A 990 -6.66 -44.47 25.19
N SER A 991 -7.76 -44.75 25.87
CA SER A 991 -7.84 -44.68 27.33
C SER A 991 -6.87 -45.68 27.97
N GLY A 992 -5.91 -45.19 28.75
CA GLY A 992 -4.85 -46.01 29.38
C GLY A 992 -3.60 -46.21 28.52
N ALA A 993 -3.59 -45.75 27.27
CA ALA A 993 -2.45 -45.80 26.37
C ALA A 993 -2.34 -44.52 25.52
N ALA A 994 -2.10 -43.37 26.17
CA ALA A 994 -2.13 -42.04 25.53
C ALA A 994 -1.15 -41.86 24.34
N HIS A 995 -0.15 -42.72 24.20
CA HIS A 995 0.74 -42.78 23.02
C HIS A 995 0.11 -43.50 21.81
N LYS A 996 -1.18 -43.83 21.87
CA LYS A 996 -1.99 -44.38 20.79
C LYS A 996 -3.26 -43.56 20.61
N ALA A 997 -3.78 -43.53 19.38
CA ALA A 997 -5.05 -42.90 19.05
C ALA A 997 -5.81 -43.65 17.97
N ASN A 998 -7.14 -43.60 18.06
CA ASN A 998 -8.07 -44.21 17.12
C ASN A 998 -8.80 -43.13 16.33
N LEU A 999 -8.75 -43.25 15.00
CA LEU A 999 -9.44 -42.42 14.03
C LEU A 999 -10.64 -43.16 13.48
N GLU A 1000 -11.82 -42.68 13.83
CA GLU A 1000 -13.05 -43.08 13.17
C GLU A 1000 -13.23 -42.19 11.93
N THR A 1001 -13.09 -42.80 10.76
CA THR A 1001 -13.36 -42.14 9.49
C THR A 1001 -14.86 -42.07 9.29
N GLY A 1002 -15.37 -40.87 8.99
CA GLY A 1002 -16.79 -40.68 8.67
C GLY A 1002 -17.10 -41.04 7.22
N GLU A 1003 -18.37 -40.93 6.86
CA GLU A 1003 -18.88 -41.13 5.50
C GLU A 1003 -18.25 -40.19 4.45
N HIS A 1004 -17.62 -39.10 4.90
CA HIS A 1004 -16.95 -38.08 4.08
C HIS A 1004 -15.43 -37.97 4.34
N TYR A 1005 -14.79 -39.05 4.81
CA TYR A 1005 -13.34 -39.03 5.07
C TYR A 1005 -12.53 -38.72 3.79
N THR A 1006 -11.75 -37.64 3.82
CA THR A 1006 -10.98 -37.13 2.67
C THR A 1006 -9.49 -37.45 2.72
N GLY A 1007 -9.04 -38.18 3.74
CA GLY A 1007 -7.62 -38.24 4.09
C GLY A 1007 -7.15 -36.95 4.76
N GLY A 1008 -5.95 -36.99 5.32
CA GLY A 1008 -5.36 -35.91 6.10
C GLY A 1008 -4.08 -36.37 6.77
N ASP A 1009 -3.46 -35.47 7.53
CA ASP A 1009 -2.33 -35.81 8.38
C ASP A 1009 -2.87 -36.27 9.73
N VAL A 1010 -2.28 -37.31 10.29
CA VAL A 1010 -2.50 -37.71 11.68
C VAL A 1010 -1.24 -37.35 12.45
N CYS A 1011 -1.40 -36.53 13.47
CA CYS A 1011 -0.29 -35.96 14.19
C CYS A 1011 -0.39 -36.24 15.69
N VAL A 1012 0.76 -36.32 16.33
CA VAL A 1012 0.89 -36.37 17.78
C VAL A 1012 1.90 -35.35 18.25
N GLY A 1013 1.49 -34.59 19.25
CA GLY A 1013 2.31 -33.71 20.06
C GLY A 1013 2.68 -34.43 21.34
N ILE A 1014 3.94 -34.38 21.72
CA ILE A 1014 4.49 -35.07 22.86
C ILE A 1014 5.14 -34.01 23.74
N SER A 1015 4.69 -33.89 24.98
CA SER A 1015 5.40 -33.11 26.00
C SER A 1015 6.40 -34.01 26.70
N TYR A 1016 7.59 -33.51 27.00
CA TYR A 1016 8.65 -34.23 27.74
C TYR A 1016 8.99 -33.50 29.04
N ASN A 1017 9.44 -34.24 30.04
CA ASN A 1017 9.94 -33.67 31.30
C ASN A 1017 11.33 -33.05 31.18
N VAL A 1018 12.02 -33.29 30.06
CA VAL A 1018 13.36 -32.77 29.74
C VAL A 1018 13.40 -32.36 28.26
N SER A 1019 14.36 -31.53 27.88
CA SER A 1019 14.48 -31.04 26.50
C SER A 1019 14.62 -32.19 25.47
N PRO A 1020 13.94 -32.15 24.31
CA PRO A 1020 12.98 -31.10 23.91
C PRO A 1020 11.67 -31.22 24.71
N TYR A 1021 11.26 -30.15 25.41
CA TYR A 1021 10.08 -30.19 26.28
C TYR A 1021 8.77 -30.45 25.53
N TYR A 1022 8.76 -30.24 24.21
CA TYR A 1022 7.69 -30.64 23.32
C TYR A 1022 8.24 -31.01 21.93
N ALA A 1023 7.73 -32.08 21.33
CA ALA A 1023 7.98 -32.44 19.93
C ALA A 1023 6.68 -32.89 19.27
N SER A 1024 6.50 -32.62 17.97
CA SER A 1024 5.35 -33.09 17.22
C SER A 1024 5.75 -33.83 15.96
N TYR A 1025 5.01 -34.90 15.67
CA TYR A 1025 5.21 -35.74 14.50
C TYR A 1025 3.90 -35.91 13.76
N CYS A 1026 3.96 -36.07 12.44
CA CYS A 1026 2.78 -36.27 11.60
C CYS A 1026 3.02 -37.41 10.61
N LEU A 1027 1.98 -38.18 10.34
CA LEU A 1027 1.92 -39.22 9.32
C LEU A 1027 0.81 -38.87 8.34
N LYS A 1028 1.12 -38.87 7.04
CA LYS A 1028 0.09 -38.71 6.00
C LYS A 1028 -0.79 -39.95 5.92
N VAL A 1029 -2.11 -39.77 5.96
CA VAL A 1029 -3.10 -40.85 5.87
C VAL A 1029 -4.13 -40.51 4.78
N ASP A 1030 -4.01 -41.16 3.63
CA ASP A 1030 -4.87 -40.92 2.48
C ASP A 1030 -6.19 -41.72 2.50
N VAL A 1031 -7.10 -41.45 1.56
CA VAL A 1031 -8.20 -42.38 1.24
C VAL A 1031 -7.63 -43.52 0.40
N CYS A 1032 -7.82 -44.78 0.85
CA CYS A 1032 -7.32 -45.95 0.13
C CYS A 1032 -7.89 -45.99 -1.29
N ALA A 1033 -7.04 -46.34 -2.26
CA ALA A 1033 -7.35 -46.23 -3.69
C ALA A 1033 -8.67 -46.93 -4.10
N ALA A 1034 -9.03 -48.03 -3.43
CA ALA A 1034 -10.27 -48.78 -3.68
C ALA A 1034 -11.57 -48.06 -3.25
N ALA A 1035 -11.50 -47.04 -2.38
CA ALA A 1035 -12.67 -46.29 -1.88
C ALA A 1035 -12.84 -44.91 -2.54
N ARG A 1036 -11.93 -44.50 -3.42
CA ARG A 1036 -11.98 -43.20 -4.14
C ARG A 1036 -13.11 -43.13 -5.19
N SER A 1037 -13.77 -44.23 -5.52
CA SER A 1037 -14.83 -44.28 -6.54
C SER A 1037 -16.25 -43.97 -6.01
N LEU A 1038 -16.42 -43.64 -4.73
CA LEU A 1038 -17.73 -43.46 -4.10
C LEU A 1038 -17.79 -42.20 -3.20
N ARG A 1039 -17.59 -40.97 -3.74
CA ARG A 1039 -18.35 -39.74 -3.37
C ARG A 1039 -17.86 -38.44 -4.02
N SER A 1040 -18.81 -37.52 -4.10
CA SER A 1040 -18.74 -36.13 -4.59
C SER A 1040 -18.05 -35.17 -3.64
N ALA A 1041 -17.28 -34.22 -4.18
CA ALA A 1041 -16.58 -33.14 -3.46
C ALA A 1041 -17.53 -32.18 -2.68
N PRO A 1042 -17.05 -31.51 -1.62
CA PRO A 1042 -17.81 -30.46 -0.93
C PRO A 1042 -18.07 -29.27 -1.88
N LEU A 1043 -19.20 -28.58 -1.68
CA LEU A 1043 -19.68 -27.52 -2.59
C LEU A 1043 -19.09 -26.14 -2.27
N VAL A 1044 -18.49 -25.92 -1.11
CA VAL A 1044 -17.74 -24.70 -0.72
C VAL A 1044 -16.62 -25.06 0.26
N GLN A 1045 -15.48 -24.38 0.15
CA GLN A 1045 -14.36 -24.45 1.09
C GLN A 1045 -14.09 -23.05 1.66
N VAL A 1046 -13.93 -22.94 2.98
CA VAL A 1046 -13.62 -21.65 3.64
C VAL A 1046 -12.33 -21.79 4.44
N GLY A 1047 -11.40 -20.86 4.27
CA GLY A 1047 -10.10 -20.84 4.96
C GLY A 1047 -9.67 -19.42 5.33
N PRO A 1048 -8.80 -19.25 6.32
CA PRO A 1048 -8.23 -17.93 6.64
C PRO A 1048 -7.29 -17.45 5.52
N ASN A 1049 -7.26 -16.13 5.27
CA ASN A 1049 -6.20 -15.45 4.50
C ASN A 1049 -5.38 -14.54 5.44
N PRO A 1050 -4.29 -15.07 6.04
CA PRO A 1050 -3.57 -14.39 7.10
C PRO A 1050 -2.74 -13.19 6.63
N SER A 1051 -2.44 -13.08 5.33
CA SER A 1051 -1.60 -11.99 4.79
C SER A 1051 -2.30 -10.62 4.81
N VAL A 1052 -3.63 -10.60 4.90
CA VAL A 1052 -4.47 -9.40 4.80
C VAL A 1052 -5.58 -9.35 5.87
N GLY A 1053 -5.57 -10.29 6.82
CA GLY A 1053 -6.55 -10.33 7.92
C GLY A 1053 -7.99 -10.64 7.46
N ALA A 1054 -8.13 -11.50 6.45
CA ALA A 1054 -9.41 -11.86 5.82
C ALA A 1054 -9.67 -13.38 5.82
N PHE A 1055 -10.78 -13.79 5.22
CA PHE A 1055 -11.16 -15.17 4.93
C PHE A 1055 -11.26 -15.36 3.42
N ASN A 1056 -10.85 -16.53 2.95
CA ASN A 1056 -11.03 -17.01 1.60
C ASN A 1056 -12.22 -17.99 1.56
N VAL A 1057 -13.18 -17.75 0.68
CA VAL A 1057 -14.19 -18.72 0.26
C VAL A 1057 -13.82 -19.19 -1.14
N THR A 1058 -13.62 -20.49 -1.31
CA THR A 1058 -13.57 -21.14 -2.62
C THR A 1058 -14.91 -21.81 -2.86
N ALA A 1059 -15.68 -21.30 -3.82
CA ALA A 1059 -16.92 -21.93 -4.23
C ALA A 1059 -16.59 -23.18 -5.06
N HIS A 1060 -17.12 -24.34 -4.70
CA HIS A 1060 -17.01 -25.59 -5.49
C HIS A 1060 -18.37 -25.99 -6.11
N ALA A 1061 -19.33 -25.08 -6.06
CA ALA A 1061 -20.62 -25.10 -6.73
C ALA A 1061 -21.19 -23.67 -6.83
N ASP A 1062 -22.14 -23.46 -7.73
CA ASP A 1062 -22.79 -22.15 -7.89
C ASP A 1062 -23.62 -21.75 -6.66
N ILE A 1063 -23.33 -20.58 -6.12
CA ILE A 1063 -24.00 -19.94 -4.99
C ILE A 1063 -24.89 -18.82 -5.53
N GLU A 1064 -26.17 -18.84 -5.19
CA GLU A 1064 -27.15 -17.79 -5.50
C GLU A 1064 -26.93 -16.55 -4.62
N THR A 1065 -26.70 -16.73 -3.32
CA THR A 1065 -26.29 -15.64 -2.41
C THR A 1065 -25.38 -16.17 -1.32
N LEU A 1066 -24.38 -15.36 -0.94
CA LEU A 1066 -23.52 -15.62 0.20
C LEU A 1066 -23.58 -14.39 1.13
N ALA A 1067 -24.15 -14.55 2.32
CA ALA A 1067 -24.40 -13.46 3.25
C ALA A 1067 -23.64 -13.70 4.55
N ILE A 1068 -23.07 -12.63 5.11
CA ILE A 1068 -22.35 -12.64 6.38
C ILE A 1068 -23.17 -11.84 7.36
N SER A 1069 -23.58 -12.48 8.46
CA SER A 1069 -24.33 -11.83 9.53
C SER A 1069 -23.55 -11.90 10.84
N ASN A 1070 -23.63 -10.86 11.66
CA ASN A 1070 -23.11 -10.90 13.03
C ASN A 1070 -24.02 -11.76 13.94
N THR A 1071 -23.65 -11.90 15.21
CA THR A 1071 -24.40 -12.69 16.20
C THR A 1071 -25.83 -12.22 16.46
N ASN A 1072 -26.17 -10.97 16.12
CA ASN A 1072 -27.52 -10.42 16.23
C ASN A 1072 -28.38 -10.70 14.98
N GLY A 1073 -27.85 -11.44 14.00
CA GLY A 1073 -28.53 -11.71 12.73
C GLY A 1073 -28.55 -10.51 11.78
N ILE A 1074 -27.78 -9.46 12.07
CA ILE A 1074 -27.65 -8.30 11.19
C ILE A 1074 -26.60 -8.65 10.13
N GLU A 1075 -27.01 -8.58 8.87
CA GLU A 1075 -26.12 -8.75 7.73
C GLU A 1075 -25.11 -7.60 7.67
N VAL A 1076 -23.84 -7.97 7.68
CA VAL A 1076 -22.69 -7.04 7.63
C VAL A 1076 -22.01 -7.03 6.27
N PHE A 1077 -22.23 -8.09 5.47
CA PHE A 1077 -21.68 -8.18 4.12
C PHE A 1077 -22.50 -9.17 3.28
N ARG A 1078 -22.63 -8.92 1.97
CA ARG A 1078 -23.29 -9.84 1.03
C ARG A 1078 -22.54 -9.91 -0.28
N TYR A 1079 -22.30 -11.12 -0.73
CA TYR A 1079 -21.96 -11.45 -2.09
C TYR A 1079 -23.22 -11.90 -2.81
N GLY A 1080 -23.37 -11.43 -4.05
CA GLY A 1080 -24.42 -11.90 -4.95
C GLY A 1080 -24.15 -13.32 -5.42
N LYS A 1081 -24.43 -13.58 -6.68
CA LYS A 1081 -24.18 -14.89 -7.29
C LYS A 1081 -22.66 -15.15 -7.36
N VAL A 1082 -22.20 -16.27 -6.79
CA VAL A 1082 -20.81 -16.73 -6.80
C VAL A 1082 -20.73 -17.99 -7.63
N VAL A 1083 -19.79 -18.08 -8.57
CA VAL A 1083 -19.69 -19.21 -9.49
C VAL A 1083 -18.70 -20.24 -8.94
N GLN A 1084 -18.95 -21.51 -9.23
CA GLN A 1084 -17.98 -22.56 -8.95
C GLN A 1084 -16.57 -22.21 -9.47
N GLY A 1085 -15.58 -22.27 -8.59
CA GLY A 1085 -14.17 -21.96 -8.83
C GLY A 1085 -13.74 -20.57 -8.34
N ASP A 1086 -14.67 -19.69 -8.00
CA ASP A 1086 -14.34 -18.35 -7.50
C ASP A 1086 -13.66 -18.42 -6.13
N LEU A 1087 -12.57 -17.66 -5.99
CA LEU A 1087 -11.93 -17.35 -4.71
C LEU A 1087 -12.41 -15.96 -4.27
N LEU A 1088 -13.28 -15.93 -3.27
CA LEU A 1088 -13.74 -14.69 -2.65
C LEU A 1088 -12.92 -14.40 -1.41
N GLU A 1089 -12.43 -13.18 -1.31
CA GLU A 1089 -11.81 -12.68 -0.09
C GLU A 1089 -12.78 -11.74 0.64
N PHE A 1090 -12.98 -11.97 1.94
CA PHE A 1090 -13.85 -11.14 2.76
C PHE A 1090 -13.33 -11.04 4.19
N GLY A 1091 -13.62 -9.93 4.86
CA GLY A 1091 -13.43 -9.85 6.29
C GLY A 1091 -12.32 -8.94 6.75
N SER A 1092 -11.51 -8.32 5.89
CA SER A 1092 -10.50 -7.31 6.28
C SER A 1092 -11.14 -6.14 7.07
N SER A 1093 -12.35 -5.71 6.69
CA SER A 1093 -13.12 -4.63 7.33
C SER A 1093 -14.02 -5.06 8.50
N LEU A 1094 -14.15 -6.35 8.80
CA LEU A 1094 -15.00 -6.83 9.90
C LEU A 1094 -14.32 -6.61 11.26
N ASN A 1095 -15.07 -6.30 12.31
CA ASN A 1095 -14.52 -6.27 13.68
C ASN A 1095 -14.28 -7.71 14.19
N THR A 1096 -13.43 -7.88 15.20
CA THR A 1096 -13.34 -9.15 15.96
C THR A 1096 -14.72 -9.57 16.45
N GLY A 1097 -15.09 -10.83 16.22
CA GLY A 1097 -16.42 -11.32 16.58
C GLY A 1097 -16.81 -12.63 15.87
N LEU A 1098 -17.96 -13.16 16.28
CA LEU A 1098 -18.60 -14.31 15.65
C LEU A 1098 -19.51 -13.85 14.52
N TYR A 1099 -19.42 -14.55 13.40
CA TYR A 1099 -20.20 -14.30 12.21
C TYR A 1099 -20.80 -15.62 11.69
N THR A 1100 -21.84 -15.46 10.91
CA THR A 1100 -22.52 -16.57 10.24
C THR A 1100 -22.48 -16.30 8.75
N LEU A 1101 -21.89 -17.21 8.01
CA LEU A 1101 -21.86 -17.24 6.56
C LEU A 1101 -23.01 -18.12 6.05
N THR A 1102 -24.06 -17.50 5.54
CA THR A 1102 -25.20 -18.19 4.94
C THR A 1102 -25.01 -18.26 3.44
N ILE A 1103 -24.94 -19.47 2.92
CA ILE A 1103 -24.73 -19.80 1.52
C ILE A 1103 -26.04 -20.38 0.98
N VAL A 1104 -26.69 -19.69 0.07
CA VAL A 1104 -27.83 -20.22 -0.68
C VAL A 1104 -27.30 -20.65 -2.03
N TYR A 1105 -27.26 -21.95 -2.31
CA TYR A 1105 -26.87 -22.47 -3.61
C TYR A 1105 -27.96 -22.24 -4.65
N THR A 1106 -27.59 -22.19 -5.93
CA THR A 1106 -28.55 -22.10 -7.05
C THR A 1106 -29.52 -23.29 -7.12
N SER A 1107 -29.14 -24.41 -6.50
CA SER A 1107 -30.01 -25.59 -6.28
C SER A 1107 -31.11 -25.39 -5.23
N GLY A 1108 -31.15 -24.24 -4.55
CA GLY A 1108 -32.03 -23.96 -3.42
C GLY A 1108 -31.56 -24.54 -2.09
N LYS A 1109 -30.45 -25.30 -2.07
CA LYS A 1109 -29.82 -25.76 -0.83
C LYS A 1109 -29.30 -24.55 -0.05
N VAL A 1110 -29.52 -24.52 1.27
CA VAL A 1110 -28.93 -23.52 2.16
C VAL A 1110 -27.91 -24.20 3.05
N GLU A 1111 -26.71 -23.62 3.14
CA GLU A 1111 -25.63 -24.04 4.02
C GLU A 1111 -25.21 -22.86 4.90
N VAL A 1112 -24.90 -23.14 6.15
CA VAL A 1112 -24.59 -22.11 7.14
C VAL A 1112 -23.29 -22.48 7.80
N ILE A 1113 -22.28 -21.64 7.62
CA ILE A 1113 -20.93 -21.83 8.15
C ILE A 1113 -20.71 -20.78 9.23
N ARG A 1114 -20.28 -21.20 10.43
CA ARG A 1114 -19.92 -20.25 11.49
C ARG A 1114 -18.47 -19.84 11.32
N LEU A 1115 -18.23 -18.53 11.39
CA LEU A 1115 -16.92 -17.93 11.25
C LEU A 1115 -16.60 -17.17 12.54
N GLN A 1116 -15.34 -17.19 12.93
CA GLN A 1116 -14.85 -16.38 14.04
C GLN A 1116 -13.70 -15.54 13.52
N LYS A 1117 -13.90 -14.22 13.43
CA LYS A 1117 -12.80 -13.29 13.19
C LYS A 1117 -12.19 -12.96 14.55
N LEU A 1118 -10.94 -13.38 14.73
CA LEU A 1118 -10.16 -13.14 15.94
C LEU A 1118 -9.53 -11.76 15.88
#